data_AF-A0A2V7K074-F1
#
_entry.id   AF-A0A2V7K074-F1
#
_cell.length_a   1.000
_cell.length_b   1.000
_cell.length_c   1.000
_cell.angle_alpha   90.00
_cell.angle_beta   90.00
_cell.angle_gamma   90.00
#
_symmetry.space_group_name_H-M   'P 1'
#
loop_
_entity.id
_entity.type
_entity.pdbx_description
1 polymer ?
#
loop_
_entity_poly.entity_id
_entity_poly.type
_entity_poly.pdbx_seq_one_letter_code
_entity_poly.pdbx_strand_id
1 'polypeptide(L)'
;MKRVVAVALSCCGVAPSFAQRAPVLQQVALPHAYYWREMYVPQVTSGPSAVTWSPDGAELIYSMQGSLWRQQIGSTVARQLTSGPGYDYQPDWSPDGRFVMFARYASDAIELELLDLASGAVRPLTRNGAVNVEPRWAPDGSRAAFVSCVYNRRWHVFTVIPASGEITRLTEDNDSRLPRYYYSRWDHYISPTWSPDGRELLVVSNRGHIHGTGGFWRMDATPGAPLREIRYEETTWKARPDWSPDGTRVVYSSYLGRQWNQLWLMTADGGDVFPLTYGEFDATAPRWSRDGRHVAYISNEGGDTSLWILDLPGARKQRVVVTDRRYREPMGKLRIVIVDRDGHALAARVSVSGPDGRAYAPDDAWRHADEAFDRAERPFEYSYFHTVGTADVTVPAGGGALHIEVWHGPEYRVAHADLTVGAARTVTRRIVVERLADLPAHGWWSGDLHVHMNYGGAYRDTPAHLAFQARAEDLHVVEALVVNKEQRIPDIAYFRTGPDPVSTSRFLLMHGQEYHTSYWGHIAFLGLTDHYILPEYAGYPNTAAASLSPSNADVADLAHAQGALVGYVHPFETPPDPADTTEPLTHELPADVALGKVDYVEVMGYSDHLVTSRVWYRLLNCGFRLPAGAGTDAFPNFASLRGPPGLVRVYVKTGATLDHRRWLAGIKAGRTFVTNAPLLEFTIAGHDIGDEIRLPAGARLTARVSLRSSILVDHLEIVGNGRIVATIPLAGAPTAAHATVSLDVSRSGWFVVRAYGDRARLPVLDIYPFASTSPIYVTVGREPVRSTEDAAFFVRWIDRLMVAAGAHTGWNTPQERNAVLKQFADARGVYARLATDAR
;
A
#
# COMPACT_ATOMS: atom_id res chain seq x y z
N MET A 1 3.88 26.57 -62.51
CA MET A 1 4.23 25.88 -61.25
C MET A 1 3.41 26.50 -60.12
N LYS A 2 2.28 25.88 -59.77
CA LYS A 2 1.42 26.26 -58.65
C LYS A 2 1.70 25.29 -57.50
N ARG A 3 2.34 25.76 -56.42
CA ARG A 3 2.54 24.96 -55.20
C ARG A 3 1.33 25.16 -54.29
N VAL A 4 0.58 24.08 -54.13
CA VAL A 4 -0.46 23.92 -53.12
C VAL A 4 0.23 23.71 -51.77
N VAL A 5 -0.03 24.60 -50.81
CA VAL A 5 0.35 24.41 -49.40
C VAL A 5 -0.78 23.63 -48.75
N ALA A 6 -0.51 22.37 -48.42
CA ALA A 6 -1.40 21.54 -47.62
C ALA A 6 -1.19 21.87 -46.15
N VAL A 7 -2.24 22.39 -45.49
CA VAL A 7 -2.31 22.59 -44.05
C VAL A 7 -2.60 21.22 -43.42
N ALA A 8 -1.60 20.64 -42.75
CA ALA A 8 -1.80 19.47 -41.91
C ALA A 8 -2.36 19.91 -40.56
N LEU A 9 -3.65 19.67 -40.32
CA LEU A 9 -4.23 19.71 -38.97
C LEU A 9 -3.64 18.55 -38.17
N SER A 10 -2.75 18.87 -37.23
CA SER A 10 -2.38 17.95 -36.15
C SER A 10 -3.54 17.89 -35.16
N CYS A 11 -4.36 16.85 -35.23
CA CYS A 11 -5.21 16.44 -34.12
C CYS A 11 -4.33 15.81 -33.05
N CYS A 12 -3.73 16.64 -32.20
CA CYS A 12 -3.24 16.20 -30.90
C CYS A 12 -4.46 15.86 -30.05
N GLY A 13 -4.84 14.59 -30.03
CA GLY A 13 -5.70 14.05 -28.99
C GLY A 13 -4.95 14.15 -27.68
N VAL A 14 -5.22 15.19 -26.91
CA VAL A 14 -4.82 15.30 -25.52
C VAL A 14 -5.57 14.18 -24.79
N ALA A 15 -4.85 13.12 -24.40
CA ALA A 15 -5.37 12.19 -23.41
C ALA A 15 -5.76 13.01 -22.17
N PRO A 16 -6.97 12.86 -21.60
CA PRO A 16 -7.28 13.55 -20.36
C PRO A 16 -6.29 13.07 -19.30
N SER A 17 -5.49 14.01 -18.79
CA SER A 17 -4.63 13.80 -17.64
C SER A 17 -5.53 13.60 -16.42
N PHE A 18 -5.84 12.34 -16.09
CA PHE A 18 -6.65 11.93 -14.92
C PHE A 18 -5.89 12.05 -13.58
N ALA A 19 -4.83 12.85 -13.47
CA ALA A 19 -4.07 12.96 -12.24
C ALA A 19 -4.73 13.96 -11.26
N GLN A 20 -5.92 13.64 -10.75
CA GLN A 20 -6.53 14.45 -9.68
C GLN A 20 -5.86 14.19 -8.32
N ARG A 21 -5.40 12.96 -8.06
CA ARG A 21 -4.69 12.60 -6.83
C ARG A 21 -3.18 12.64 -7.05
N ALA A 22 -2.50 13.36 -6.17
CA ALA A 22 -1.05 13.51 -6.16
C ALA A 22 -0.44 12.67 -5.03
N PRO A 23 0.72 12.01 -5.24
CA PRO A 23 1.48 11.46 -4.12
C PRO A 23 1.72 12.54 -3.05
N VAL A 24 1.77 12.14 -1.78
CA VAL A 24 1.94 13.12 -0.70
C VAL A 24 3.25 13.89 -0.83
N LEU A 25 4.39 13.23 -1.00
CA LEU A 25 5.68 13.92 -0.99
C LEU A 25 6.31 13.87 -2.38
N GLN A 26 5.77 14.70 -3.28
CA GLN A 26 6.24 14.77 -4.68
C GLN A 26 7.67 15.27 -4.81
N GLN A 27 8.25 15.87 -3.77
CA GLN A 27 9.62 16.37 -3.77
C GLN A 27 10.65 15.26 -3.97
N VAL A 28 10.33 14.01 -3.61
CA VAL A 28 11.24 12.87 -3.72
C VAL A 28 11.03 12.20 -5.09
N ALA A 29 12.10 12.07 -5.87
CA ALA A 29 12.09 11.44 -7.19
C ALA A 29 12.80 10.08 -7.15
N LEU A 30 12.21 9.15 -6.43
CA LEU A 30 12.67 7.76 -6.33
C LEU A 30 11.52 6.83 -6.75
N PRO A 31 11.84 5.67 -7.38
CA PRO A 31 10.82 4.69 -7.77
C PRO A 31 10.10 4.13 -6.53
N HIS A 32 8.91 3.55 -6.74
CA HIS A 32 8.11 2.89 -5.70
C HIS A 32 7.91 3.74 -4.45
N ALA A 33 7.19 4.85 -4.59
CA ALA A 33 7.12 5.91 -3.57
C ALA A 33 6.68 5.42 -2.18
N TYR A 34 5.77 4.44 -2.14
CA TYR A 34 5.26 3.86 -0.91
C TYR A 34 6.35 3.22 -0.02
N TYR A 35 7.46 2.69 -0.57
CA TYR A 35 8.50 2.09 0.26
C TYR A 35 9.23 3.11 1.14
N TRP A 36 9.83 4.13 0.53
CA TRP A 36 10.51 5.16 1.31
C TRP A 36 9.50 6.02 2.07
N ARG A 37 8.26 6.13 1.59
CA ARG A 37 7.24 6.85 2.35
C ARG A 37 6.91 6.12 3.65
N GLU A 38 6.64 4.82 3.60
CA GLU A 38 6.13 4.06 4.75
C GLU A 38 7.20 3.50 5.66
N MET A 39 8.37 3.17 5.11
CA MET A 39 9.44 2.54 5.89
C MET A 39 10.50 3.54 6.36
N TYR A 40 10.64 4.69 5.70
CA TYR A 40 11.70 5.67 6.00
C TYR A 40 11.17 6.97 6.60
N VAL A 41 10.31 7.69 5.86
CA VAL A 41 9.77 9.00 6.24
C VAL A 41 8.84 8.88 7.46
N PRO A 42 8.86 9.83 8.42
CA PRO A 42 8.01 9.74 9.59
C PRO A 42 6.51 9.80 9.26
N GLN A 43 5.72 9.01 10.01
CA GLN A 43 4.27 8.88 9.85
C GLN A 43 3.54 9.25 11.14
N VAL A 44 2.29 9.71 11.02
CA VAL A 44 1.42 9.96 12.18
C VAL A 44 0.92 8.63 12.72
N THR A 45 1.35 8.26 13.92
CA THR A 45 0.81 7.10 14.68
C THR A 45 0.21 7.59 16.00
N SER A 46 -0.61 6.76 16.65
CA SER A 46 -1.13 7.07 18.00
C SER A 46 -0.06 6.91 19.05
N GLY A 47 0.81 5.90 18.91
CA GLY A 47 1.98 5.70 19.74
C GLY A 47 3.20 6.55 19.34
N PRO A 48 4.32 6.41 20.09
CA PRO A 48 5.57 7.10 19.79
C PRO A 48 6.30 6.55 18.55
N SER A 49 6.93 7.42 17.74
CA SER A 49 7.62 7.02 16.49
C SER A 49 9.11 7.37 16.39
N ALA A 50 9.61 8.24 17.28
CA ALA A 50 11.02 8.61 17.41
C ALA A 50 11.28 9.22 18.80
N VAL A 51 12.52 9.13 19.29
CA VAL A 51 12.90 9.56 20.65
C VAL A 51 14.29 10.21 20.68
N THR A 52 14.55 11.04 21.70
CA THR A 52 15.86 11.59 22.07
C THR A 52 15.94 11.79 23.59
N TRP A 53 17.15 11.78 24.14
CA TRP A 53 17.43 11.86 25.58
C TRP A 53 17.75 13.27 26.04
N SER A 54 17.36 13.61 27.27
CA SER A 54 17.95 14.75 27.97
C SER A 54 19.45 14.56 28.16
N PRO A 55 20.24 15.64 28.24
CA PRO A 55 21.68 15.55 28.48
C PRO A 55 22.07 14.74 29.73
N ASP A 56 21.25 14.81 30.78
CA ASP A 56 21.45 14.10 32.05
C ASP A 56 20.86 12.68 32.07
N GLY A 57 20.18 12.26 31.01
CA GLY A 57 19.55 10.94 30.89
C GLY A 57 18.29 10.75 31.75
N ALA A 58 17.76 11.78 32.40
CA ALA A 58 16.59 11.67 33.28
C ALA A 58 15.23 11.76 32.56
N GLU A 59 15.22 12.33 31.35
CA GLU A 59 14.00 12.62 30.59
C GLU A 59 14.15 12.23 29.12
N LEU A 60 13.01 12.05 28.47
CA LEU A 60 12.90 11.75 27.04
C LEU A 60 12.04 12.81 26.36
N ILE A 61 12.40 13.14 25.12
CA ILE A 61 11.52 13.83 24.17
C ILE A 61 11.23 12.89 23.01
N TYR A 62 9.97 12.74 22.64
CA TYR A 62 9.55 11.82 21.57
C TYR A 62 8.36 12.36 20.77
N SER A 63 8.23 11.88 19.53
CA SER A 63 7.11 12.20 18.65
C SER A 63 5.97 11.24 18.87
N MET A 64 4.76 11.73 19.11
CA MET A 64 3.54 10.95 19.31
C MET A 64 2.32 11.78 18.90
N GLN A 65 1.37 11.19 18.16
CA GLN A 65 0.18 11.89 17.64
C GLN A 65 0.50 13.15 16.80
N GLY A 66 1.68 13.18 16.19
CA GLY A 66 2.16 14.31 15.38
C GLY A 66 2.53 15.57 16.19
N SER A 67 2.89 15.40 17.46
CA SER A 67 3.48 16.45 18.30
C SER A 67 4.69 15.91 19.04
N LEU A 68 5.54 16.80 19.56
CA LEU A 68 6.61 16.42 20.48
C LEU A 68 6.11 16.41 21.92
N TRP A 69 6.53 15.41 22.68
CA TRP A 69 6.18 15.21 24.09
C TRP A 69 7.43 15.01 24.91
N ARG A 70 7.44 15.57 26.14
CA ARG A 70 8.50 15.38 27.14
C ARG A 70 7.98 14.56 28.31
N GLN A 71 8.77 13.60 28.76
CA GLN A 71 8.43 12.75 29.90
C GLN A 71 9.67 12.41 30.73
N GLN A 72 9.53 12.50 32.05
CA GLN A 72 10.52 11.99 32.99
C GLN A 72 10.43 10.47 33.09
N ILE A 73 11.59 9.80 33.11
CA ILE A 73 11.64 8.34 33.22
C ILE A 73 11.02 7.91 34.56
N GLY A 74 10.13 6.91 34.49
CA GLY A 74 9.36 6.42 35.65
C GLY A 74 8.10 7.22 35.98
N SER A 75 7.91 8.42 35.41
CA SER A 75 6.63 9.14 35.46
C SER A 75 5.65 8.58 34.44
N THR A 76 4.35 8.77 34.64
CA THR A 76 3.30 8.50 33.62
C THR A 76 2.71 9.77 33.00
N VAL A 77 3.29 10.93 33.34
CA VAL A 77 2.86 12.26 32.87
C VAL A 77 3.70 12.67 31.66
N ALA A 78 3.06 12.86 30.51
CA ALA A 78 3.68 13.40 29.31
C ALA A 78 3.22 14.86 29.10
N ARG A 79 4.16 15.77 28.86
CA ARG A 79 3.88 17.19 28.57
C ARG A 79 4.12 17.48 27.10
N GLN A 80 3.12 18.02 26.42
CA GLN A 80 3.23 18.41 25.02
C GLN A 80 4.15 19.63 24.90
N LEU A 81 5.13 19.55 24.00
CA LEU A 81 6.08 20.63 23.73
C LEU A 81 5.71 21.44 22.49
N THR A 82 5.06 20.83 21.50
CA THR A 82 4.68 21.51 20.26
C THR A 82 3.18 21.35 19.96
N SER A 83 2.58 22.42 19.45
CA SER A 83 1.19 22.47 18.97
C SER A 83 1.11 23.37 17.73
N GLY A 84 -0.07 23.44 17.11
CA GLY A 84 -0.31 24.17 15.87
C GLY A 84 -0.44 23.29 14.63
N PRO A 85 -0.45 23.92 13.44
CA PRO A 85 -0.67 23.21 12.18
C PRO A 85 0.52 22.33 11.81
N GLY A 86 0.23 21.21 11.13
CA GLY A 86 1.23 20.22 10.74
C GLY A 86 1.51 19.15 11.78
N TYR A 87 2.49 18.31 11.48
CA TYR A 87 2.87 17.18 12.31
C TYR A 87 4.39 17.18 12.59
N ASP A 88 4.77 17.05 13.86
CA ASP A 88 6.16 17.18 14.33
C ASP A 88 6.78 15.81 14.68
N TYR A 89 8.00 15.57 14.19
CA TYR A 89 8.67 14.26 14.17
C TYR A 89 10.17 14.34 14.48
N GLN A 90 10.77 13.17 14.77
CA GLN A 90 12.22 12.95 14.79
C GLN A 90 13.01 14.01 15.59
N PRO A 91 12.68 14.20 16.88
CA PRO A 91 13.35 15.19 17.72
C PRO A 91 14.80 14.79 17.96
N ASP A 92 15.67 15.79 18.12
CA ASP A 92 17.02 15.63 18.63
C ASP A 92 17.39 16.76 19.58
N TRP A 93 17.68 16.40 20.83
CA TRP A 93 17.92 17.33 21.93
C TRP A 93 19.39 17.74 21.97
N SER A 94 19.63 19.05 21.95
CA SER A 94 20.98 19.62 21.90
C SER A 94 21.89 19.16 23.04
N PRO A 95 23.21 19.08 22.81
CA PRO A 95 24.22 18.78 23.83
C PRO A 95 24.09 19.59 25.12
N ASP A 96 23.76 20.88 25.01
CA ASP A 96 23.61 21.79 26.14
C ASP A 96 22.22 21.76 26.82
N GLY A 97 21.28 20.96 26.29
CA GLY A 97 19.94 20.82 26.84
C GLY A 97 18.98 21.97 26.55
N ARG A 98 19.37 23.01 25.80
CA ARG A 98 18.57 24.22 25.57
C ARG A 98 17.59 24.12 24.40
N PHE A 99 17.92 23.32 23.39
CA PHE A 99 17.18 23.29 22.13
C PHE A 99 16.80 21.88 21.71
N VAL A 100 15.76 21.78 20.88
CA VAL A 100 15.39 20.55 20.17
C VAL A 100 15.26 20.87 18.69
N MET A 101 16.00 20.16 17.84
CA MET A 101 15.76 20.14 16.40
C MET A 101 14.74 19.07 16.09
N PHE A 102 13.83 19.31 15.16
CA PHE A 102 12.82 18.32 14.77
C PHE A 102 12.36 18.56 13.33
N ALA A 103 11.79 17.52 12.72
CA ALA A 103 11.20 17.58 11.39
C ALA A 103 9.70 17.88 11.50
N ARG A 104 9.19 18.81 10.71
CA ARG A 104 7.78 19.19 10.68
C ARG A 104 7.22 18.95 9.28
N TYR A 105 6.21 18.09 9.19
CA TYR A 105 5.39 17.97 7.99
C TYR A 105 4.35 19.10 7.99
N ALA A 106 4.56 20.10 7.14
CA ALA A 106 3.66 21.24 6.98
C ALA A 106 3.27 21.37 5.50
N SER A 107 1.98 21.19 5.22
CA SER A 107 1.40 21.25 3.87
C SER A 107 1.94 20.17 2.94
N ASP A 108 2.92 20.49 2.10
CA ASP A 108 3.47 19.60 1.07
C ASP A 108 4.95 19.26 1.30
N ALA A 109 5.63 19.85 2.28
CA ALA A 109 7.05 19.66 2.54
C ALA A 109 7.32 19.20 3.98
N ILE A 110 8.50 18.62 4.22
CA ILE A 110 9.00 18.35 5.58
C ILE A 110 10.20 19.26 5.83
N GLU A 111 10.08 20.15 6.80
CA GLU A 111 11.10 21.16 7.11
C GLU A 111 11.69 20.93 8.50
N LEU A 112 12.92 21.38 8.72
CA LEU A 112 13.54 21.35 10.04
C LEU A 112 13.22 22.62 10.81
N GLU A 113 12.92 22.43 12.08
CA GLU A 113 12.53 23.46 13.04
C GLU A 113 13.44 23.37 14.27
N LEU A 114 13.64 24.49 14.95
CA LEU A 114 14.36 24.59 16.22
C LEU A 114 13.42 25.09 17.30
N LEU A 115 13.19 24.26 18.32
CA LEU A 115 12.47 24.61 19.54
C LEU A 115 13.45 25.05 20.63
N ASP A 116 13.22 26.23 21.20
CA ASP A 116 13.84 26.66 22.45
C ASP A 116 13.02 26.15 23.63
N LEU A 117 13.63 25.33 24.50
CA LEU A 117 12.91 24.67 25.60
C LEU A 117 12.58 25.61 26.77
N ALA A 118 13.28 26.73 26.90
CA ALA A 118 13.03 27.68 27.99
C ALA A 118 11.84 28.59 27.67
N SER A 119 11.78 29.11 26.45
CA SER A 119 10.70 30.00 25.99
C SER A 119 9.52 29.26 25.34
N GLY A 120 9.75 28.05 24.83
CA GLY A 120 8.78 27.30 24.03
C GLY A 120 8.61 27.85 22.61
N ALA A 121 9.48 28.77 22.17
CA ALA A 121 9.47 29.38 20.84
C ALA A 121 10.04 28.42 19.80
N VAL A 122 9.40 28.38 18.62
CA VAL A 122 9.84 27.58 17.47
C VAL A 122 10.26 28.52 16.35
N ARG A 123 11.42 28.25 15.75
CA ARG A 123 11.87 28.93 14.54
C ARG A 123 12.32 27.95 13.45
N PRO A 124 12.12 28.29 12.17
CA PRO A 124 12.57 27.47 11.06
C PRO A 124 14.09 27.39 11.01
N LEU A 125 14.59 26.24 10.58
CA LEU A 125 15.96 26.04 10.12
C LEU A 125 16.02 25.83 8.60
N THR A 126 14.99 25.22 8.03
CA THR A 126 14.82 25.09 6.58
C THR A 126 13.46 25.64 6.15
N ARG A 127 13.39 26.15 4.91
CA ARG A 127 12.17 26.59 4.19
C ARG A 127 12.37 26.43 2.68
N ASN A 128 12.93 25.28 2.29
CA ASN A 128 13.37 25.03 0.92
C ASN A 128 12.36 24.23 0.10
N GLY A 129 11.21 23.88 0.69
CA GLY A 129 10.15 23.11 0.04
C GLY A 129 10.52 21.66 -0.24
N ALA A 130 11.58 21.14 0.39
CA ALA A 130 12.03 19.76 0.25
C ALA A 130 11.49 18.85 1.37
N VAL A 131 11.86 17.57 1.32
CA VAL A 131 11.71 16.65 2.46
C VAL A 131 13.04 16.62 3.20
N ASN A 132 13.08 17.24 4.39
CA ASN A 132 14.23 17.33 5.29
C ASN A 132 13.92 16.52 6.56
N VAL A 133 14.72 15.50 6.85
CA VAL A 133 14.44 14.50 7.90
C VAL A 133 15.71 14.11 8.66
N GLU A 134 15.54 13.40 9.78
CA GLU A 134 16.60 12.82 10.60
C GLU A 134 17.68 13.82 11.07
N PRO A 135 17.30 14.95 11.70
CA PRO A 135 18.30 15.86 12.27
C PRO A 135 19.09 15.16 13.39
N ARG A 136 20.41 15.37 13.41
CA ARG A 136 21.33 14.87 14.44
C ARG A 136 22.37 15.91 14.81
N TRP A 137 22.35 16.37 16.06
CA TRP A 137 23.35 17.26 16.62
C TRP A 137 24.73 16.62 16.61
N ALA A 138 25.74 17.42 16.25
CA ALA A 138 27.11 17.07 16.55
C ALA A 138 27.34 17.12 18.08
N PRO A 139 28.26 16.33 18.64
CA PRO A 139 28.51 16.27 20.08
C PRO A 139 28.84 17.61 20.74
N ASP A 140 29.44 18.54 19.99
CA ASP A 140 29.81 19.88 20.45
C ASP A 140 28.65 20.90 20.40
N GLY A 141 27.53 20.56 19.76
CA GLY A 141 26.37 21.43 19.57
C GLY A 141 26.58 22.59 18.58
N SER A 142 27.71 22.63 17.84
CA SER A 142 28.00 23.73 16.90
C SER A 142 27.27 23.58 15.56
N ARG A 143 26.95 22.34 15.19
CA ARG A 143 26.28 21.97 13.93
C ARG A 143 25.41 20.73 14.12
N ALA A 144 24.62 20.42 13.09
CA ALA A 144 23.86 19.18 13.00
C ALA A 144 23.92 18.60 11.58
N ALA A 145 23.82 17.29 11.45
CA ALA A 145 23.62 16.59 10.18
C ALA A 145 22.13 16.32 9.97
N PHE A 146 21.69 16.22 8.72
CA PHE A 146 20.32 15.84 8.36
C PHE A 146 20.28 15.27 6.95
N VAL A 147 19.19 14.61 6.61
CA VAL A 147 18.93 14.09 5.26
C VAL A 147 17.96 15.02 4.54
N SER A 148 18.24 15.33 3.28
CA SER A 148 17.34 16.15 2.46
C SER A 148 17.26 15.67 1.03
N CYS A 149 16.09 15.85 0.41
CA CYS A 149 15.88 15.66 -1.03
C CYS A 149 16.04 16.95 -1.85
N VAL A 150 16.50 18.06 -1.26
CA VAL A 150 16.59 19.36 -1.95
C VAL A 150 17.50 19.31 -3.19
N TYR A 151 18.50 18.43 -3.19
CA TYR A 151 19.41 18.25 -4.33
C TYR A 151 18.91 17.11 -5.22
N ASN A 152 18.60 17.44 -6.49
CA ASN A 152 18.14 16.49 -7.51
C ASN A 152 16.97 15.57 -7.10
N ARG A 153 16.22 15.94 -6.04
CA ARG A 153 15.09 15.17 -5.52
C ARG A 153 15.50 13.77 -4.99
N ARG A 154 16.74 13.63 -4.51
CA ARG A 154 17.35 12.39 -4.01
C ARG A 154 17.87 12.55 -2.59
N TRP A 155 17.91 11.47 -1.82
CA TRP A 155 18.38 11.51 -0.44
C TRP A 155 19.88 11.76 -0.34
N HIS A 156 20.26 12.92 0.18
CA HIS A 156 21.63 13.30 0.48
C HIS A 156 21.77 13.75 1.94
N VAL A 157 22.98 13.62 2.47
CA VAL A 157 23.33 14.13 3.80
C VAL A 157 23.86 15.56 3.68
N PHE A 158 23.36 16.42 4.57
CA PHE A 158 23.71 17.83 4.71
C PHE A 158 24.10 18.13 6.15
N THR A 159 24.81 19.23 6.36
CA THR A 159 24.99 19.84 7.67
C THR A 159 24.32 21.20 7.72
N VAL A 160 23.87 21.60 8.91
CA VAL A 160 23.38 22.94 9.21
C VAL A 160 24.09 23.51 10.44
N ILE A 161 24.40 24.81 10.42
CA ILE A 161 24.86 25.57 11.60
C ILE A 161 23.63 26.27 12.21
N PRO A 162 23.09 25.81 13.35
CA PRO A 162 21.79 26.30 13.84
C PRO A 162 21.77 27.79 14.18
N ALA A 163 22.93 28.37 14.55
CA ALA A 163 23.06 29.78 14.87
C ALA A 163 22.86 30.70 13.64
N SER A 164 23.38 30.31 12.47
CA SER A 164 23.29 31.09 11.23
C SER A 164 22.24 30.59 10.25
N GLY A 165 21.85 29.31 10.34
CA GLY A 165 21.04 28.63 9.32
C GLY A 165 21.84 28.23 8.07
N GLU A 166 23.17 28.33 8.08
CA GLU A 166 24.02 27.94 6.95
C GLU A 166 23.93 26.42 6.72
N ILE A 167 23.67 26.02 5.47
CA ILE A 167 23.49 24.62 5.07
C ILE A 167 24.56 24.23 4.04
N THR A 168 25.18 23.06 4.24
CA THR A 168 26.20 22.50 3.34
C THR A 168 25.88 21.06 3.00
N ARG A 169 25.91 20.69 1.71
CA ARG A 169 25.76 19.29 1.27
C ARG A 169 27.07 18.54 1.48
N LEU A 170 27.02 17.32 2.03
CA LEU A 170 28.20 16.48 2.25
C LEU A 170 28.37 15.41 1.17
N THR A 171 27.29 14.75 0.77
CA THR A 171 27.32 13.61 -0.18
C THR A 171 27.00 14.02 -1.61
N GLU A 172 27.59 13.36 -2.60
CA GLU A 172 27.37 13.61 -4.03
C GLU A 172 26.54 12.53 -4.72
N ASP A 173 25.99 12.87 -5.88
CA ASP A 173 25.33 11.90 -6.76
C ASP A 173 26.32 10.81 -7.19
N ASN A 174 25.88 9.56 -7.12
CA ASN A 174 26.61 8.43 -7.69
C ASN A 174 25.64 7.53 -8.46
N ASP A 175 25.87 7.40 -9.77
CA ASP A 175 25.13 6.45 -10.60
C ASP A 175 25.72 5.07 -10.38
N SER A 176 24.95 4.17 -9.77
CA SER A 176 25.43 2.82 -9.45
C SER A 176 25.74 2.00 -10.69
N ARG A 177 25.09 2.30 -11.83
CA ARG A 177 25.07 1.47 -13.05
C ARG A 177 24.58 0.03 -12.81
N LEU A 178 24.04 -0.25 -11.64
CA LEU A 178 23.52 -1.56 -11.25
C LEU A 178 22.04 -1.67 -11.65
N PRO A 179 21.57 -2.87 -12.04
CA PRO A 179 20.17 -3.10 -12.42
C PRO A 179 19.28 -3.20 -11.17
N ARG A 180 19.04 -2.06 -10.52
CA ARG A 180 18.21 -1.98 -9.30
C ARG A 180 16.73 -1.94 -9.67
N TYR A 181 16.00 -3.01 -9.35
CA TYR A 181 14.57 -3.15 -9.67
C TYR A 181 13.68 -2.25 -8.79
N TYR A 182 13.78 -2.39 -7.46
CA TYR A 182 12.97 -1.60 -6.52
C TYR A 182 13.53 -0.22 -6.21
N TYR A 183 14.83 -0.02 -6.42
CA TYR A 183 15.56 1.13 -5.93
C TYR A 183 16.07 2.00 -7.07
N SER A 184 16.34 3.27 -6.76
CA SER A 184 16.89 4.22 -7.72
C SER A 184 18.24 3.75 -8.27
N ARG A 185 18.49 4.04 -9.56
CA ARG A 185 19.83 3.92 -10.18
C ARG A 185 20.90 4.72 -9.43
N TRP A 186 20.49 5.79 -8.75
CA TRP A 186 21.34 6.64 -7.93
C TRP A 186 21.38 6.14 -6.51
N ASP A 187 22.55 6.20 -5.90
CA ASP A 187 22.70 5.89 -4.48
C ASP A 187 21.90 6.87 -3.61
N HIS A 188 21.40 6.37 -2.48
CA HIS A 188 20.88 7.21 -1.42
C HIS A 188 21.86 7.28 -0.24
N TYR A 189 21.66 8.30 0.60
CA TYR A 189 22.39 8.51 1.83
C TYR A 189 21.41 8.90 2.92
N ILE A 190 21.20 8.01 3.88
CA ILE A 190 20.19 8.17 4.94
C ILE A 190 20.78 7.88 6.33
N SER A 191 20.04 8.22 7.37
CA SER A 191 20.33 7.90 8.78
C SER A 191 21.75 8.25 9.24
N PRO A 192 22.17 9.52 9.11
CA PRO A 192 23.48 9.97 9.60
C PRO A 192 23.56 9.88 11.13
N THR A 193 24.72 9.54 11.68
CA THR A 193 25.05 9.72 13.10
C THR A 193 26.51 10.11 13.27
N TRP A 194 26.81 10.92 14.28
CA TRP A 194 28.14 11.47 14.51
C TRP A 194 29.03 10.52 15.31
N SER A 195 30.29 10.47 14.92
CA SER A 195 31.37 10.04 15.82
C SER A 195 31.42 10.96 17.06
N PRO A 196 31.82 10.46 18.24
CA PRO A 196 31.82 11.28 19.46
C PRO A 196 32.77 12.48 19.45
N ASP A 197 33.78 12.48 18.58
CA ASP A 197 34.67 13.63 18.38
C ASP A 197 34.12 14.66 17.37
N GLY A 198 32.99 14.36 16.74
CA GLY A 198 32.31 15.22 15.77
C GLY A 198 33.01 15.34 14.41
N ARG A 199 33.99 14.49 14.08
CA ARG A 199 34.76 14.58 12.83
C ARG A 199 34.19 13.74 11.70
N GLU A 200 33.77 12.53 11.99
CA GLU A 200 33.20 11.58 11.04
C GLU A 200 31.68 11.43 11.21
N LEU A 201 31.03 11.02 10.13
CA LEU A 201 29.66 10.52 10.11
C LEU A 201 29.65 9.03 9.75
N LEU A 202 28.77 8.28 10.42
CA LEU A 202 28.24 7.03 9.91
C LEU A 202 26.94 7.32 9.16
N VAL A 203 26.75 6.74 7.98
CA VAL A 203 25.56 6.88 7.13
C VAL A 203 25.15 5.51 6.58
N VAL A 204 23.90 5.38 6.15
CA VAL A 204 23.38 4.20 5.46
C VAL A 204 23.27 4.47 3.97
N SER A 205 23.82 3.58 3.14
CA SER A 205 23.82 3.73 1.69
C SER A 205 23.81 2.38 0.97
N ASN A 206 23.03 2.30 -0.11
CA ASN A 206 22.97 1.15 -1.02
C ASN A 206 24.09 1.15 -2.09
N ARG A 207 25.06 2.06 -2.00
CA ARG A 207 26.23 2.13 -2.89
C ARG A 207 26.83 0.74 -3.14
N GLY A 208 27.01 0.37 -4.41
CA GLY A 208 27.62 -0.90 -4.79
C GLY A 208 26.73 -2.14 -4.70
N HIS A 209 25.48 -2.00 -4.21
CA HIS A 209 24.55 -3.12 -4.02
C HIS A 209 23.31 -3.01 -4.91
N ILE A 210 22.84 -4.15 -5.44
CA ILE A 210 21.65 -4.23 -6.31
C ILE A 210 20.35 -4.20 -5.50
N HIS A 211 20.35 -4.85 -4.35
CA HIS A 211 19.18 -5.01 -3.50
C HIS A 211 19.30 -4.21 -2.24
N GLY A 212 18.12 -3.76 -1.78
CA GLY A 212 17.97 -3.22 -0.47
C GLY A 212 18.35 -1.74 -0.32
N THR A 213 18.24 -1.29 0.91
CA THR A 213 18.54 0.06 1.38
C THR A 213 19.99 0.23 1.81
N GLY A 214 20.74 -0.86 1.86
CA GLY A 214 22.19 -0.83 1.97
C GLY A 214 22.72 -0.85 3.39
N GLY A 215 24.05 -0.94 3.45
CA GLY A 215 24.83 -1.09 4.67
C GLY A 215 25.33 0.21 5.25
N PHE A 216 26.30 0.08 6.15
CA PHE A 216 26.87 1.14 6.96
C PHE A 216 28.17 1.66 6.36
N TRP A 217 28.24 2.97 6.15
CA TRP A 217 29.36 3.66 5.53
C TRP A 217 29.86 4.79 6.41
N ARG A 218 31.18 4.99 6.46
CA ARG A 218 31.80 6.12 7.14
C ARG A 218 32.34 7.15 6.16
N MET A 219 32.31 8.41 6.56
CA MET A 219 32.97 9.51 5.86
C MET A 219 33.37 10.61 6.84
N ASP A 220 34.40 11.40 6.49
CA ASP A 220 34.62 12.69 7.14
C ASP A 220 33.40 13.59 6.93
N ALA A 221 33.06 14.40 7.93
CA ALA A 221 31.96 15.37 7.84
C ALA A 221 32.35 16.62 7.04
N THR A 222 32.92 16.41 5.85
CA THR A 222 33.33 17.45 4.90
C THR A 222 32.76 17.16 3.51
N PRO A 223 32.46 18.20 2.69
CA PRO A 223 31.88 18.00 1.37
C PRO A 223 32.74 17.14 0.45
N GLY A 224 32.14 16.12 -0.16
CA GLY A 224 32.80 15.25 -1.14
C GLY A 224 33.80 14.25 -0.54
N ALA A 225 33.86 14.11 0.79
CA ALA A 225 34.73 13.13 1.42
C ALA A 225 34.43 11.69 0.94
N PRO A 226 35.46 10.84 0.79
CA PRO A 226 35.27 9.48 0.35
C PRO A 226 34.46 8.68 1.37
N LEU A 227 33.54 7.86 0.87
CA LEU A 227 32.75 6.92 1.66
C LEU A 227 33.45 5.57 1.72
N ARG A 228 33.57 5.01 2.93
CA ARG A 228 34.11 3.68 3.18
C ARG A 228 33.05 2.78 3.80
N GLU A 229 32.69 1.69 3.12
CA GLU A 229 31.80 0.68 3.70
C GLU A 229 32.53 0.01 4.86
N ILE A 230 31.91 0.04 6.04
CA ILE A 230 32.41 -0.70 7.19
C ILE A 230 31.70 -2.03 7.35
N ARG A 231 30.45 -2.13 6.87
CA ARG A 231 29.65 -3.35 6.93
C ARG A 231 28.46 -3.30 5.99
N TYR A 232 28.35 -4.29 5.10
CA TYR A 232 27.10 -4.53 4.39
C TYR A 232 26.14 -5.35 5.26
N GLU A 233 24.94 -4.83 5.46
CA GLU A 233 23.81 -5.54 6.04
C GLU A 233 22.54 -4.85 5.56
N GLU A 234 21.55 -5.60 5.09
CA GLU A 234 20.30 -5.01 4.62
C GLU A 234 19.37 -4.64 5.78
N THR A 235 18.80 -3.43 5.74
CA THR A 235 18.13 -2.81 6.89
C THR A 235 16.70 -2.32 6.62
N THR A 236 16.14 -2.54 5.42
CA THR A 236 14.74 -2.25 5.06
C THR A 236 14.30 -0.81 5.37
N TRP A 237 15.17 0.18 5.16
CA TRP A 237 14.98 1.61 5.49
C TRP A 237 14.95 1.95 7.00
N LYS A 238 15.07 0.96 7.89
CA LYS A 238 14.84 1.12 9.33
C LYS A 238 16.11 1.19 10.19
N ALA A 239 17.30 1.12 9.58
CA ALA A 239 18.61 1.06 10.26
C ALA A 239 18.76 1.99 11.47
N ARG A 240 18.61 3.31 11.24
CA ARG A 240 18.73 4.40 12.22
C ARG A 240 19.83 4.16 13.27
N PRO A 241 21.12 4.03 12.86
CA PRO A 241 22.20 3.75 13.78
C PRO A 241 22.43 4.91 14.76
N ASP A 242 22.93 4.57 15.95
CA ASP A 242 23.39 5.54 16.94
C ASP A 242 24.72 5.10 17.56
N TRP A 243 25.68 6.02 17.58
CA TRP A 243 27.01 5.77 18.13
C TRP A 243 26.96 5.76 19.65
N SER A 244 27.65 4.82 20.29
CA SER A 244 27.81 4.86 21.74
C SER A 244 28.61 6.10 22.16
N PRO A 245 28.32 6.71 23.32
CA PRO A 245 29.06 7.88 23.80
C PRO A 245 30.56 7.65 23.96
N ASP A 246 30.97 6.41 24.22
CA ASP A 246 32.38 6.00 24.33
C ASP A 246 33.11 5.83 22.98
N GLY A 247 32.39 5.89 21.86
CA GLY A 247 32.95 5.79 20.52
C GLY A 247 33.25 4.37 20.03
N THR A 248 33.00 3.35 20.83
CA THR A 248 33.45 1.98 20.55
C THR A 248 32.41 1.12 19.83
N ARG A 249 31.13 1.50 19.87
CA ARG A 249 30.01 0.66 19.45
C ARG A 249 28.94 1.46 18.71
N VAL A 250 28.12 0.77 17.92
CA VAL A 250 26.96 1.35 17.24
C VAL A 250 25.77 0.43 17.47
N VAL A 251 24.66 0.99 17.98
CA VAL A 251 23.37 0.30 18.04
C VAL A 251 22.56 0.66 16.80
N TYR A 252 21.84 -0.30 16.25
CA TYR A 252 21.04 -0.09 15.05
C TYR A 252 19.92 -1.14 14.94
N SER A 253 18.99 -0.94 14.01
CA SER A 253 17.88 -1.85 13.72
C SER A 253 18.14 -2.64 12.44
N SER A 254 17.87 -3.94 12.45
CA SER A 254 18.01 -4.80 11.27
C SER A 254 17.27 -6.10 11.45
N TYR A 255 16.89 -6.73 10.34
CA TYR A 255 16.31 -8.06 10.38
C TYR A 255 17.36 -9.18 10.38
N LEU A 256 18.60 -8.94 9.91
CA LEU A 256 19.70 -9.92 9.82
C LEU A 256 19.25 -11.37 9.52
N GLY A 257 18.51 -11.55 8.41
CA GLY A 257 17.99 -12.85 7.98
C GLY A 257 16.77 -13.39 8.75
N ARG A 258 16.14 -12.58 9.62
CA ARG A 258 14.86 -12.88 10.30
C ARG A 258 13.68 -12.19 9.61
N GLN A 259 12.47 -12.48 10.08
CA GLN A 259 11.24 -11.85 9.57
C GLN A 259 11.03 -10.41 10.06
N TRP A 260 11.58 -10.06 11.21
CA TRP A 260 11.32 -8.80 11.91
C TRP A 260 12.62 -8.08 12.28
N ASN A 261 12.56 -6.75 12.28
CA ASN A 261 13.67 -5.92 12.71
C ASN A 261 13.89 -6.03 14.21
N GLN A 262 15.13 -6.28 14.62
CA GLN A 262 15.57 -6.28 16.00
C GLN A 262 16.70 -5.29 16.17
N LEU A 263 16.99 -4.94 17.43
CA LEU A 263 18.15 -4.13 17.74
C LEU A 263 19.39 -5.01 17.76
N TRP A 264 20.45 -4.54 17.10
CA TRP A 264 21.75 -5.19 17.04
C TRP A 264 22.82 -4.21 17.49
N LEU A 265 23.92 -4.76 18.00
CA LEU A 265 25.09 -4.00 18.39
C LEU A 265 26.30 -4.47 17.58
N MET A 266 26.99 -3.53 16.96
CA MET A 266 28.28 -3.76 16.31
C MET A 266 29.38 -2.93 16.97
N THR A 267 30.64 -3.33 16.77
CA THR A 267 31.77 -2.41 17.02
C THR A 267 31.64 -1.21 16.09
N ALA A 268 32.19 -0.06 16.49
CA ALA A 268 32.17 1.12 15.65
C ALA A 268 32.73 0.83 14.24
N ASP A 269 33.79 0.01 14.14
CA ASP A 269 34.47 -0.31 12.88
C ASP A 269 33.79 -1.41 12.05
N GLY A 270 32.56 -1.82 12.39
CA GLY A 270 31.79 -2.77 11.59
C GLY A 270 32.12 -4.25 11.81
N GLY A 271 32.80 -4.59 12.92
CA GLY A 271 32.99 -5.98 13.35
C GLY A 271 31.69 -6.72 13.71
N ASP A 272 31.84 -7.97 14.12
CA ASP A 272 30.74 -8.91 14.38
C ASP A 272 29.68 -8.36 15.34
N VAL A 273 28.44 -8.82 15.12
CA VAL A 273 27.25 -8.28 15.78
C VAL A 273 26.59 -9.27 16.70
N PHE A 274 25.88 -8.76 17.69
CA PHE A 274 25.00 -9.55 18.52
C PHE A 274 23.67 -8.82 18.77
N PRO A 275 22.57 -9.57 18.95
CA PRO A 275 21.25 -8.98 19.15
C PRO A 275 21.10 -8.42 20.57
N LEU A 276 20.45 -7.27 20.67
CA LEU A 276 20.04 -6.64 21.93
C LEU A 276 18.55 -6.88 22.26
N THR A 277 17.73 -7.16 21.25
CA THR A 277 16.32 -7.54 21.42
C THR A 277 16.01 -8.84 20.69
N TYR A 278 14.96 -9.52 21.14
CA TYR A 278 14.53 -10.82 20.64
C TYR A 278 13.00 -10.87 20.55
N GLY A 279 12.46 -11.35 19.44
CA GLY A 279 11.02 -11.55 19.26
C GLY A 279 10.53 -11.55 17.81
N GLU A 280 9.22 -11.74 17.66
CA GLU A 280 8.49 -11.71 16.39
C GLU A 280 7.69 -10.40 16.27
N PHE A 281 8.42 -9.29 16.31
CA PHE A 281 7.93 -7.92 16.24
C PHE A 281 9.08 -7.00 15.80
N ASP A 282 8.81 -5.77 15.40
CA ASP A 282 9.85 -4.79 15.11
C ASP A 282 10.30 -4.04 16.38
N ALA A 283 11.61 -3.91 16.55
CA ALA A 283 12.27 -2.98 17.46
C ALA A 283 13.19 -2.07 16.64
N THR A 284 12.95 -0.76 16.65
CA THR A 284 13.48 0.21 15.68
C THR A 284 13.85 1.54 16.34
N ALA A 285 14.51 2.41 15.57
CA ALA A 285 14.89 3.77 15.97
C ALA A 285 15.61 3.86 17.34
N PRO A 286 16.67 3.05 17.58
CA PRO A 286 17.37 3.06 18.84
C PRO A 286 18.13 4.38 19.06
N ARG A 287 18.23 4.83 20.32
CA ARG A 287 19.05 5.96 20.74
C ARG A 287 19.74 5.70 22.07
N TRP A 288 21.05 5.89 22.11
CA TRP A 288 21.84 5.81 23.34
C TRP A 288 21.52 6.95 24.30
N SER A 289 21.45 6.63 25.58
CA SER A 289 21.61 7.64 26.63
C SER A 289 23.06 8.14 26.64
N ARG A 290 23.27 9.38 27.09
CA ARG A 290 24.60 10.01 27.07
C ARG A 290 25.63 9.38 27.99
N ASP A 291 25.17 8.69 29.03
CA ASP A 291 26.02 7.91 29.93
C ASP A 291 26.35 6.50 29.38
N GLY A 292 25.77 6.12 28.23
CA GLY A 292 26.00 4.83 27.58
C GLY A 292 25.40 3.63 28.33
N ARG A 293 24.49 3.86 29.30
CA ARG A 293 23.87 2.80 30.12
C ARG A 293 22.51 2.33 29.61
N HIS A 294 21.86 3.13 28.76
CA HIS A 294 20.51 2.85 28.31
C HIS A 294 20.39 3.03 26.80
N VAL A 295 19.47 2.28 26.19
CA VAL A 295 19.01 2.49 24.82
C VAL A 295 17.50 2.68 24.84
N ALA A 296 17.03 3.83 24.35
CA ALA A 296 15.60 4.05 24.09
C ALA A 296 15.28 3.59 22.67
N TYR A 297 14.12 2.98 22.46
CA TYR A 297 13.73 2.46 21.13
C TYR A 297 12.21 2.36 20.98
N ILE A 298 11.76 2.27 19.72
CA ILE A 298 10.36 2.09 19.36
C ILE A 298 10.09 0.62 19.09
N SER A 299 9.01 0.07 19.65
CA SER A 299 8.58 -1.30 19.40
C SER A 299 7.11 -1.38 19.06
N ASN A 300 6.76 -2.28 18.15
CA ASN A 300 5.38 -2.67 17.86
C ASN A 300 5.01 -4.05 18.43
N GLU A 301 5.70 -4.50 19.49
CA GLU A 301 5.38 -5.76 20.20
C GLU A 301 3.90 -5.84 20.61
N GLY A 302 3.28 -4.71 20.98
CA GLY A 302 1.86 -4.62 21.32
C GLY A 302 0.90 -4.39 20.13
N GLY A 303 1.38 -4.43 18.89
CA GLY A 303 0.62 -4.10 17.69
C GLY A 303 0.80 -2.64 17.26
N ASP A 304 0.44 -1.69 18.13
CA ASP A 304 0.76 -0.26 17.95
C ASP A 304 2.21 0.06 18.38
N THR A 305 2.73 1.20 17.94
CA THR A 305 4.05 1.69 18.33
C THR A 305 4.10 2.07 19.81
N SER A 306 5.22 1.76 20.46
CA SER A 306 5.43 2.00 21.89
C SER A 306 6.88 2.31 22.18
N LEU A 307 7.13 3.17 23.16
CA LEU A 307 8.47 3.57 23.57
C LEU A 307 8.98 2.70 24.71
N TRP A 308 10.22 2.23 24.58
CA TRP A 308 10.88 1.35 25.53
C TRP A 308 12.29 1.84 25.86
N ILE A 309 12.76 1.46 27.04
CA ILE A 309 14.13 1.65 27.51
C ILE A 309 14.72 0.26 27.80
N LEU A 310 15.94 0.03 27.31
CA LEU A 310 16.75 -1.16 27.54
C LEU A 310 18.00 -0.78 28.35
N ASP A 311 18.22 -1.44 29.49
CA ASP A 311 19.41 -1.24 30.32
C ASP A 311 20.59 -2.10 29.83
N LEU A 312 21.79 -1.53 29.78
CA LEU A 312 23.03 -2.20 29.42
C LEU A 312 24.13 -1.91 30.47
N PRO A 313 24.73 -2.95 31.10
CA PRO A 313 24.44 -4.39 30.96
C PRO A 313 23.16 -4.82 31.70
N GLY A 314 22.64 -6.01 31.37
CA GLY A 314 21.56 -6.68 32.11
C GLY A 314 20.25 -6.85 31.35
N ALA A 315 20.03 -6.08 30.28
CA ALA A 315 18.88 -6.20 29.37
C ALA A 315 17.50 -6.05 30.03
N ARG A 316 17.42 -5.32 31.16
CA ARG A 316 16.12 -4.96 31.73
C ARG A 316 15.39 -4.06 30.74
N LYS A 317 14.17 -4.47 30.37
CA LYS A 317 13.27 -3.70 29.50
C LYS A 317 12.21 -2.98 30.34
N GLN A 318 11.99 -1.70 30.05
CA GLN A 318 10.93 -0.90 30.65
C GLN A 318 10.15 -0.15 29.56
N ARG A 319 8.82 -0.36 29.50
CA ARG A 319 7.93 0.45 28.66
C ARG A 319 7.74 1.83 29.29
N VAL A 320 7.84 2.87 28.48
CA VAL A 320 7.47 4.24 28.86
C VAL A 320 5.97 4.41 28.62
N VAL A 321 5.20 4.43 29.71
CA VAL A 321 3.72 4.47 29.66
C VAL A 321 3.23 5.89 29.91
N VAL A 322 2.22 6.31 29.16
CA VAL A 322 1.56 7.61 29.33
C VAL A 322 0.12 7.39 29.78
N THR A 323 -0.24 7.87 30.96
CA THR A 323 -1.62 7.84 31.47
C THR A 323 -2.20 9.24 31.70
N ASP A 324 -1.35 10.26 31.76
CA ASP A 324 -1.73 11.66 31.93
C ASP A 324 -1.03 12.52 30.88
N ARG A 325 -1.81 13.09 29.96
CA ARG A 325 -1.32 13.95 28.88
C ARG A 325 -1.64 15.40 29.19
N ARG A 326 -0.59 16.21 29.34
CA ARG A 326 -0.66 17.65 29.57
C ARG A 326 -0.44 18.39 28.26
N TYR A 327 -1.54 18.73 27.61
CA TYR A 327 -1.57 19.46 26.34
C TYR A 327 -1.21 20.95 26.52
N ARG A 328 -0.69 21.59 25.47
CA ARG A 328 -0.44 23.04 25.47
C ARG A 328 -1.73 23.85 25.35
N GLU A 329 -2.70 23.29 24.63
CA GLU A 329 -3.98 23.93 24.35
C GLU A 329 -5.11 23.26 25.16
N PRO A 330 -6.20 23.97 25.46
CA PRO A 330 -7.38 23.37 26.07
C PRO A 330 -7.96 22.26 25.18
N MET A 331 -8.19 21.08 25.76
CA MET A 331 -8.74 19.93 25.05
C MET A 331 -10.14 19.57 25.57
N GLY A 332 -10.91 18.88 24.74
CA GLY A 332 -12.14 18.18 25.12
C GLY A 332 -12.13 16.74 24.63
N LYS A 333 -13.19 16.00 24.96
CA LYS A 333 -13.38 14.61 24.52
C LYS A 333 -14.60 14.49 23.61
N LEU A 334 -14.43 13.81 22.49
CA LEU A 334 -15.50 13.38 21.60
C LEU A 334 -15.70 11.88 21.76
N ARG A 335 -16.88 11.48 22.24
CA ARG A 335 -17.32 10.08 22.24
C ARG A 335 -18.20 9.84 21.02
N ILE A 336 -17.74 9.00 20.10
CA ILE A 336 -18.49 8.56 18.93
C ILE A 336 -19.18 7.25 19.27
N VAL A 337 -20.49 7.15 18.99
CA VAL A 337 -21.28 5.93 19.13
C VAL A 337 -21.94 5.63 17.79
N ILE A 338 -21.58 4.52 17.18
CA ILE A 338 -21.97 4.14 15.82
C ILE A 338 -22.95 3.00 15.92
N VAL A 339 -24.10 3.17 15.27
CA VAL A 339 -25.18 2.20 15.30
C VAL A 339 -25.85 2.02 13.95
N ASP A 340 -26.51 0.88 13.78
CA ASP A 340 -27.51 0.71 12.73
C ASP A 340 -28.82 1.47 13.05
N ARG A 341 -29.83 1.35 12.16
CA ARG A 341 -31.15 1.98 12.34
C ARG A 341 -31.94 1.43 13.54
N ASP A 342 -31.70 0.19 13.92
CA ASP A 342 -32.36 -0.46 15.06
C ASP A 342 -31.65 -0.13 16.39
N GLY A 343 -30.48 0.50 16.30
CA GLY A 343 -29.71 1.00 17.41
C GLY A 343 -28.66 0.03 17.94
N HIS A 344 -28.39 -1.08 17.25
CA HIS A 344 -27.30 -2.00 17.59
C HIS A 344 -25.95 -1.38 17.25
N ALA A 345 -24.93 -1.68 18.06
CA ALA A 345 -23.57 -1.21 17.81
C ALA A 345 -23.04 -1.75 16.47
N LEU A 346 -22.38 -0.89 15.71
CA LEU A 346 -21.86 -1.22 14.39
C LEU A 346 -20.37 -0.88 14.32
N ALA A 347 -19.53 -1.87 14.02
CA ALA A 347 -18.12 -1.64 13.75
C ALA A 347 -17.99 -0.79 12.47
N ALA A 348 -17.02 0.13 12.41
CA ALA A 348 -16.89 1.02 11.25
C ALA A 348 -15.51 1.64 11.14
N ARG A 349 -15.19 2.10 9.94
CA ARG A 349 -14.12 3.05 9.68
C ARG A 349 -14.57 4.47 9.99
N VAL A 350 -13.71 5.25 10.65
CA VAL A 350 -14.00 6.61 11.09
C VAL A 350 -12.85 7.54 10.70
N SER A 351 -13.20 8.69 10.13
CA SER A 351 -12.31 9.84 9.96
C SER A 351 -12.80 10.97 10.87
N VAL A 352 -11.87 11.62 11.57
CA VAL A 352 -12.14 12.84 12.37
C VAL A 352 -11.08 13.87 12.02
N SER A 353 -11.48 15.00 11.43
CA SER A 353 -10.58 16.09 11.07
C SER A 353 -11.01 17.42 11.67
N GLY A 354 -10.03 18.22 12.10
CA GLY A 354 -10.22 19.59 12.51
C GLY A 354 -10.33 20.57 11.34
N PRO A 355 -10.68 21.83 11.61
CA PRO A 355 -10.78 22.88 10.59
C PRO A 355 -9.43 23.26 9.97
N ASP A 356 -8.32 22.93 10.64
CA ASP A 356 -6.95 23.01 10.13
C ASP A 356 -6.57 21.82 9.23
N GLY A 357 -7.50 20.87 9.03
CA GLY A 357 -7.31 19.62 8.29
C GLY A 357 -6.51 18.57 9.06
N ARG A 358 -6.08 18.84 10.30
CA ARG A 358 -5.39 17.86 11.14
C ARG A 358 -6.34 16.75 11.53
N ALA A 359 -5.89 15.50 11.45
CA ALA A 359 -6.68 14.35 11.83
C ALA A 359 -6.56 14.04 13.33
N TYR A 360 -7.59 13.43 13.90
CA TYR A 360 -7.64 12.97 15.30
C TYR A 360 -8.12 11.51 15.37
N ALA A 361 -7.63 10.75 16.35
CA ALA A 361 -7.99 9.36 16.59
C ALA A 361 -7.91 9.05 18.10
N PRO A 362 -8.50 7.95 18.57
CA PRO A 362 -8.28 7.46 19.94
C PRO A 362 -6.79 7.25 20.25
N ASP A 363 -6.45 7.30 21.54
CA ASP A 363 -5.07 7.31 22.00
C ASP A 363 -4.31 5.99 21.77
N ASP A 364 -5.05 4.92 21.46
CA ASP A 364 -4.61 3.54 21.26
C ASP A 364 -5.05 2.96 19.90
N ALA A 365 -5.68 3.77 19.04
CA ALA A 365 -6.13 3.31 17.73
C ALA A 365 -4.99 3.33 16.72
N TRP A 366 -4.94 2.34 15.83
CA TRP A 366 -4.10 2.44 14.64
C TRP A 366 -4.62 3.53 13.73
N ARG A 367 -3.73 4.44 13.38
CA ARG A 367 -4.01 5.56 12.48
C ARG A 367 -3.51 5.20 11.10
N HIS A 368 -4.40 5.33 10.13
CA HIS A 368 -4.08 5.16 8.73
C HIS A 368 -4.28 6.48 8.01
N ALA A 369 -3.57 6.66 6.91
CA ALA A 369 -3.74 7.77 5.98
C ALA A 369 -3.68 7.28 4.53
N ASP A 370 -4.21 8.07 3.62
CA ASP A 370 -4.18 7.79 2.19
C ASP A 370 -2.85 8.25 1.57
N GLU A 371 -2.26 7.48 0.67
CA GLU A 371 -0.92 7.79 0.10
C GLU A 371 -0.94 8.84 -1.03
N ALA A 372 -2.14 9.21 -1.49
CA ALA A 372 -2.32 10.23 -2.50
C ALA A 372 -3.64 10.97 -2.28
N PHE A 373 -3.70 12.28 -2.58
CA PHE A 373 -4.93 13.06 -2.42
C PHE A 373 -4.92 14.32 -3.30
N ASP A 374 -6.07 14.96 -3.43
CA ASP A 374 -6.19 16.27 -4.07
C ASP A 374 -6.01 17.38 -3.02
N ARG A 375 -4.89 18.11 -3.14
CA ARG A 375 -4.55 19.22 -2.25
C ARG A 375 -5.48 20.42 -2.39
N ALA A 376 -6.20 20.54 -3.51
CA ALA A 376 -7.22 21.56 -3.67
C ALA A 376 -8.46 21.29 -2.79
N GLU A 377 -8.66 20.04 -2.36
CA GLU A 377 -9.81 19.62 -1.56
C GLU A 377 -9.50 19.56 -0.06
N ARG A 378 -8.24 19.31 0.32
CA ARG A 378 -7.79 19.26 1.72
C ARG A 378 -6.28 19.49 1.85
N PRO A 379 -5.82 20.02 3.01
CA PRO A 379 -4.39 20.32 3.22
C PRO A 379 -3.53 19.09 3.55
N PHE A 380 -4.14 18.03 4.08
CA PHE A 380 -3.49 16.77 4.48
C PHE A 380 -4.23 15.57 3.90
N GLU A 381 -3.61 14.40 3.98
CA GLU A 381 -4.15 13.11 3.56
C GLU A 381 -5.48 12.79 4.26
N TYR A 382 -6.30 11.96 3.62
CA TYR A 382 -7.44 11.34 4.30
C TYR A 382 -6.96 10.35 5.35
N SER A 383 -7.20 10.67 6.62
CA SER A 383 -6.83 9.81 7.74
C SER A 383 -8.04 9.10 8.33
N TYR A 384 -7.85 7.87 8.78
CA TYR A 384 -8.91 7.08 9.41
C TYR A 384 -8.38 6.12 10.49
N PHE A 385 -9.31 5.59 11.26
CA PHE A 385 -9.10 4.46 12.18
C PHE A 385 -10.35 3.57 12.19
N HIS A 386 -10.23 2.35 12.71
CA HIS A 386 -11.35 1.43 12.88
C HIS A 386 -11.85 1.41 14.33
N THR A 387 -13.12 1.07 14.52
CA THR A 387 -13.72 0.87 15.84
C THR A 387 -14.74 -0.26 15.81
N VAL A 388 -14.99 -0.87 16.97
CA VAL A 388 -16.09 -1.82 17.21
C VAL A 388 -17.46 -1.15 17.38
N GLY A 389 -17.54 0.17 17.16
CA GLY A 389 -18.76 0.97 17.21
C GLY A 389 -18.75 2.06 18.28
N THR A 390 -17.67 2.17 19.05
CA THR A 390 -17.45 3.29 19.97
C THR A 390 -16.02 3.76 19.95
N ALA A 391 -15.81 5.07 19.93
CA ALA A 391 -14.46 5.66 19.97
C ALA A 391 -14.45 6.90 20.85
N ASP A 392 -13.46 7.00 21.75
CA ASP A 392 -13.20 8.19 22.55
C ASP A 392 -11.98 8.92 21.98
N VAL A 393 -12.18 10.12 21.45
CA VAL A 393 -11.17 10.92 20.76
C VAL A 393 -10.90 12.20 21.53
N THR A 394 -9.62 12.48 21.83
CA THR A 394 -9.21 13.76 22.43
C THR A 394 -8.97 14.78 21.33
N VAL A 395 -9.61 15.94 21.43
CA VAL A 395 -9.64 16.97 20.36
C VAL A 395 -9.48 18.38 20.92
N PRO A 396 -8.92 19.34 20.16
CA PRO A 396 -8.82 20.73 20.59
C PRO A 396 -10.18 21.33 20.90
N ALA A 397 -10.27 22.12 21.98
CA ALA A 397 -11.50 22.78 22.37
C ALA A 397 -11.69 24.11 21.64
N GLY A 398 -12.91 24.36 21.16
CA GLY A 398 -13.31 25.67 20.63
C GLY A 398 -12.64 26.11 19.32
N GLY A 399 -11.84 25.26 18.68
CA GLY A 399 -11.07 25.57 17.46
C GLY A 399 -11.86 25.62 16.15
N GLY A 400 -13.18 25.42 16.19
CA GLY A 400 -14.06 25.30 15.02
C GLY A 400 -14.74 23.91 14.96
N ALA A 401 -15.51 23.67 13.89
CA ALA A 401 -16.22 22.40 13.72
C ALA A 401 -15.24 21.28 13.33
N LEU A 402 -15.33 20.16 14.05
CA LEU A 402 -14.75 18.88 13.66
C LEU A 402 -15.64 18.25 12.60
N HIS A 403 -15.05 17.72 11.54
CA HIS A 403 -15.73 16.92 10.54
C HIS A 403 -15.53 15.44 10.85
N ILE A 404 -16.62 14.67 10.88
CA ILE A 404 -16.63 13.24 11.16
C ILE A 404 -17.25 12.52 9.97
N GLU A 405 -16.56 11.51 9.45
CA GLU A 405 -17.06 10.62 8.41
C GLU A 405 -17.02 9.18 8.92
N VAL A 406 -18.10 8.43 8.73
CA VAL A 406 -18.22 7.04 9.16
C VAL A 406 -18.66 6.18 7.98
N TRP A 407 -17.97 5.08 7.76
CA TRP A 407 -18.33 4.12 6.71
C TRP A 407 -18.14 2.67 7.17
N HIS A 408 -19.09 1.83 6.80
CA HIS A 408 -19.11 0.40 7.08
C HIS A 408 -19.17 -0.40 5.76
N GLY A 409 -18.44 0.08 4.75
CA GLY A 409 -18.37 -0.57 3.43
C GLY A 409 -19.53 -0.26 2.45
N PRO A 410 -19.45 -0.80 1.21
CA PRO A 410 -20.34 -0.47 0.09
C PRO A 410 -21.84 -0.74 0.31
N GLU A 411 -22.20 -1.66 1.21
CA GLU A 411 -23.60 -1.95 1.55
C GLU A 411 -24.25 -0.86 2.41
N TYR A 412 -23.50 0.18 2.81
CA TYR A 412 -23.97 1.25 3.71
C TYR A 412 -23.68 2.64 3.15
N ARG A 413 -24.56 3.60 3.47
CA ARG A 413 -24.33 5.02 3.20
C ARG A 413 -23.18 5.54 4.07
N VAL A 414 -22.41 6.48 3.52
CA VAL A 414 -21.46 7.26 4.32
C VAL A 414 -22.24 8.20 5.22
N ALA A 415 -21.97 8.16 6.52
CA ALA A 415 -22.57 9.05 7.49
C ALA A 415 -21.61 10.20 7.83
N HIS A 416 -22.13 11.41 7.89
CA HIS A 416 -21.37 12.61 8.21
C HIS A 416 -21.91 13.29 9.47
N ALA A 417 -21.03 13.91 10.25
CA ALA A 417 -21.42 14.77 11.35
C ALA A 417 -20.40 15.89 11.57
N ASP A 418 -20.89 17.11 11.79
CA ASP A 418 -20.09 18.25 12.18
C ASP A 418 -20.47 18.70 13.59
N LEU A 419 -19.48 18.96 14.43
CA LEU A 419 -19.71 19.42 15.80
C LEU A 419 -18.52 20.18 16.39
N THR A 420 -18.75 20.90 17.48
CA THR A 420 -17.71 21.52 18.28
C THR A 420 -17.61 20.86 19.65
N VAL A 421 -16.41 20.83 20.23
CA VAL A 421 -16.18 20.32 21.59
C VAL A 421 -15.64 21.44 22.46
N GLY A 422 -16.23 21.61 23.65
CA GLY A 422 -15.80 22.60 24.64
C GLY A 422 -14.66 22.09 25.54
N ALA A 423 -13.91 23.02 26.13
CA ALA A 423 -12.77 22.69 26.99
C ALA A 423 -13.20 21.88 28.21
N ALA A 424 -12.48 20.79 28.49
CA ALA A 424 -12.76 19.83 29.55
C ALA A 424 -14.20 19.25 29.51
N ARG A 425 -14.90 19.36 28.37
CA ARG A 425 -16.21 18.75 28.16
C ARG A 425 -16.06 17.45 27.39
N THR A 426 -16.99 16.53 27.65
CA THR A 426 -17.19 15.34 26.81
C THR A 426 -18.47 15.54 26.01
N VAL A 427 -18.39 15.47 24.69
CA VAL A 427 -19.53 15.49 23.78
C VAL A 427 -19.72 14.08 23.24
N THR A 428 -20.92 13.51 23.39
CA THR A 428 -21.27 12.23 22.78
C THR A 428 -22.04 12.46 21.49
N ARG A 429 -21.54 11.93 20.38
CA ARG A 429 -22.21 11.95 19.08
C ARG A 429 -22.63 10.53 18.71
N ARG A 430 -23.94 10.29 18.72
CA ARG A 430 -24.54 9.09 18.15
C ARG A 430 -24.68 9.28 16.64
N ILE A 431 -24.16 8.35 15.84
CA ILE A 431 -24.18 8.34 14.38
C ILE A 431 -24.90 7.07 13.94
N VAL A 432 -25.97 7.24 13.17
CA VAL A 432 -26.73 6.14 12.57
C VAL A 432 -26.21 5.91 11.16
N VAL A 433 -25.74 4.71 10.87
CA VAL A 433 -25.24 4.32 9.55
C VAL A 433 -26.33 3.53 8.84
N GLU A 434 -26.77 4.03 7.69
CA GLU A 434 -27.91 3.47 6.96
C GLU A 434 -27.48 2.40 5.97
N ARG A 435 -28.13 1.24 6.01
CA ARG A 435 -27.89 0.16 5.05
C ARG A 435 -28.62 0.42 3.72
N LEU A 436 -27.88 0.26 2.61
CA LEU A 436 -28.33 0.40 1.22
C LEU A 436 -28.84 -0.91 0.62
N ALA A 437 -28.17 -2.03 0.96
CA ALA A 437 -28.47 -3.36 0.46
C ALA A 437 -28.09 -4.42 1.50
N ASP A 438 -28.75 -5.58 1.45
CA ASP A 438 -28.37 -6.76 2.22
C ASP A 438 -27.99 -7.91 1.29
N LEU A 439 -26.77 -7.86 0.78
CA LEU A 439 -26.30 -8.83 -0.20
C LEU A 439 -26.16 -10.25 0.40
N PRO A 440 -25.67 -10.44 1.64
CA PRO A 440 -25.69 -11.74 2.30
C PRO A 440 -27.08 -12.38 2.41
N ALA A 441 -28.14 -11.59 2.68
CA ALA A 441 -29.51 -12.12 2.70
C ALA A 441 -29.98 -12.65 1.34
N HIS A 442 -29.34 -12.23 0.25
CA HIS A 442 -29.58 -12.71 -1.11
C HIS A 442 -28.52 -13.71 -1.59
N GLY A 443 -27.67 -14.20 -0.68
CA GLY A 443 -26.67 -15.22 -0.93
C GLY A 443 -25.41 -14.73 -1.65
N TRP A 444 -25.16 -13.43 -1.61
CA TRP A 444 -23.93 -12.79 -2.09
C TRP A 444 -23.00 -12.49 -0.92
N TRP A 445 -21.76 -12.94 -1.02
CA TRP A 445 -20.75 -12.75 0.04
C TRP A 445 -19.56 -11.98 -0.50
N SER A 446 -19.20 -10.89 0.17
CA SER A 446 -18.03 -10.08 -0.19
C SER A 446 -16.73 -10.77 0.19
N GLY A 447 -15.67 -10.53 -0.58
CA GLY A 447 -14.31 -10.85 -0.17
C GLY A 447 -13.27 -9.98 -0.85
N ASP A 448 -12.11 -9.92 -0.21
CA ASP A 448 -10.88 -9.32 -0.74
C ASP A 448 -9.91 -10.46 -1.05
N LEU A 449 -9.51 -10.57 -2.33
CA LEU A 449 -8.67 -11.66 -2.82
C LEU A 449 -7.17 -11.42 -2.59
N HIS A 450 -6.78 -10.22 -2.16
CA HIS A 450 -5.38 -9.82 -2.09
C HIS A 450 -5.11 -8.89 -0.90
N VAL A 451 -4.70 -9.47 0.23
CA VAL A 451 -4.30 -8.73 1.44
C VAL A 451 -2.98 -9.25 1.99
N HIS A 452 -2.04 -8.35 2.31
CA HIS A 452 -0.78 -8.68 2.97
C HIS A 452 -0.77 -8.16 4.40
N MET A 453 -1.07 -9.04 5.35
CA MET A 453 -1.24 -8.68 6.77
C MET A 453 -0.02 -7.93 7.32
N ASN A 454 1.20 -8.38 7.04
CA ASN A 454 2.43 -7.69 7.43
C ASN A 454 3.43 -7.55 6.27
N TYR A 455 3.79 -6.30 5.94
CA TYR A 455 4.73 -6.02 4.83
C TYR A 455 5.84 -5.02 5.19
N GLY A 456 6.13 -4.87 6.49
CA GLY A 456 7.19 -4.00 7.03
C GLY A 456 6.75 -2.60 7.50
N GLY A 457 5.46 -2.39 7.75
CA GLY A 457 4.91 -1.11 8.22
C GLY A 457 5.28 -0.72 9.65
N ALA A 458 4.65 0.33 10.17
CA ALA A 458 4.85 0.80 11.53
C ALA A 458 4.21 -0.13 12.57
N TYR A 459 3.07 -0.72 12.21
CA TYR A 459 2.29 -1.59 13.08
C TYR A 459 2.67 -3.06 12.89
N ARG A 460 2.25 -3.90 13.82
CA ARG A 460 2.32 -5.37 13.72
C ARG A 460 0.94 -5.96 13.77
N ASP A 461 0.50 -6.50 12.65
CA ASP A 461 -0.83 -7.07 12.50
C ASP A 461 -0.85 -8.56 12.83
N THR A 462 -2.04 -9.03 13.19
CA THR A 462 -2.32 -10.40 13.60
C THR A 462 -3.65 -10.82 12.98
N PRO A 463 -3.92 -12.13 12.81
CA PRO A 463 -5.20 -12.58 12.28
C PRO A 463 -6.41 -11.98 13.01
N ALA A 464 -6.32 -11.79 14.33
CA ALA A 464 -7.38 -11.20 15.14
C ALA A 464 -7.62 -9.72 14.84
N HIS A 465 -6.55 -8.95 14.63
CA HIS A 465 -6.67 -7.52 14.34
C HIS A 465 -7.05 -7.26 12.88
N LEU A 466 -6.53 -8.04 11.92
CA LEU A 466 -7.01 -8.04 10.54
C LEU A 466 -8.51 -8.37 10.45
N ALA A 467 -8.98 -9.37 11.19
CA ALA A 467 -10.41 -9.69 11.26
C ALA A 467 -11.24 -8.53 11.86
N PHE A 468 -10.68 -7.77 12.80
CA PHE A 468 -11.33 -6.56 13.34
C PHE A 468 -11.46 -5.47 12.27
N GLN A 469 -10.42 -5.20 11.50
CA GLN A 469 -10.46 -4.22 10.41
C GLN A 469 -11.45 -4.66 9.32
N ALA A 470 -11.39 -5.93 8.89
CA ALA A 470 -12.30 -6.48 7.90
C ALA A 470 -13.78 -6.38 8.32
N ARG A 471 -14.10 -6.65 9.60
CA ARG A 471 -15.46 -6.48 10.14
C ARG A 471 -15.89 -5.03 10.17
N ALA A 472 -15.00 -4.09 10.45
CA ALA A 472 -15.32 -2.67 10.39
C ALA A 472 -15.63 -2.20 8.95
N GLU A 473 -15.11 -2.89 7.94
CA GLU A 473 -15.36 -2.64 6.51
C GLU A 473 -16.52 -3.48 5.90
N ASP A 474 -17.27 -4.22 6.71
CA ASP A 474 -18.34 -5.15 6.26
C ASP A 474 -17.84 -6.18 5.22
N LEU A 475 -16.66 -6.75 5.50
CA LEU A 475 -16.03 -7.75 4.65
C LEU A 475 -16.27 -9.16 5.21
N HIS A 476 -16.66 -10.10 4.35
CA HIS A 476 -17.02 -11.46 4.77
C HIS A 476 -15.91 -12.50 4.52
N VAL A 477 -15.05 -12.30 3.53
CA VAL A 477 -13.89 -13.17 3.25
C VAL A 477 -12.64 -12.33 3.07
N VAL A 478 -11.55 -12.72 3.74
CA VAL A 478 -10.21 -12.16 3.51
C VAL A 478 -9.29 -13.29 3.07
N GLU A 479 -8.72 -13.18 1.88
CA GLU A 479 -7.60 -14.00 1.43
C GLU A 479 -6.29 -13.26 1.78
N ALA A 480 -5.72 -13.59 2.94
CA ALA A 480 -4.43 -13.06 3.36
C ALA A 480 -3.31 -13.78 2.58
N LEU A 481 -2.76 -13.13 1.57
CA LEU A 481 -1.72 -13.68 0.71
C LEU A 481 -0.37 -13.56 1.40
N VAL A 482 0.20 -14.71 1.77
CA VAL A 482 1.57 -14.79 2.27
C VAL A 482 2.53 -14.58 1.10
N VAL A 483 3.40 -13.58 1.21
CA VAL A 483 4.32 -13.15 0.15
C VAL A 483 5.70 -12.84 0.71
N ASN A 484 6.73 -12.92 -0.13
CA ASN A 484 8.03 -12.38 0.24
C ASN A 484 8.07 -10.85 0.19
N LYS A 485 8.79 -10.27 1.13
CA LYS A 485 9.29 -8.90 1.09
C LYS A 485 10.81 -8.94 1.17
N GLU A 486 11.47 -8.70 0.04
CA GLU A 486 12.92 -8.88 -0.09
C GLU A 486 13.32 -10.32 0.27
N GLN A 487 14.17 -10.53 1.27
CA GLN A 487 14.61 -11.86 1.73
C GLN A 487 13.77 -12.42 2.89
N ARG A 488 12.57 -11.86 3.12
CA ARG A 488 11.70 -12.19 4.26
C ARG A 488 10.33 -12.63 3.76
N ILE A 489 9.62 -13.42 4.54
CA ILE A 489 8.21 -13.77 4.38
C ILE A 489 7.53 -13.53 5.76
N PRO A 490 7.16 -12.28 6.07
CA PRO A 490 6.75 -11.90 7.44
C PRO A 490 5.62 -12.75 8.02
N ASP A 491 4.67 -13.14 7.16
CA ASP A 491 3.48 -13.87 7.58
C ASP A 491 3.59 -15.39 7.46
N ILE A 492 4.77 -15.95 7.14
CA ILE A 492 4.93 -17.40 6.91
C ILE A 492 4.50 -18.24 8.12
N ALA A 493 4.66 -17.72 9.33
CA ALA A 493 4.26 -18.39 10.57
C ALA A 493 2.74 -18.56 10.70
N TYR A 494 1.94 -17.81 9.94
CA TYR A 494 0.48 -17.88 9.94
C TYR A 494 -0.10 -18.78 8.85
N PHE A 495 0.71 -19.18 7.85
CA PHE A 495 0.22 -19.99 6.74
C PHE A 495 -0.45 -21.29 7.22
N ARG A 496 -1.61 -21.56 6.63
CA ARG A 496 -2.41 -22.78 6.87
C ARG A 496 -3.41 -22.98 5.75
N THR A 497 -3.79 -24.24 5.53
CA THR A 497 -4.68 -24.66 4.43
C THR A 497 -6.18 -24.57 4.78
N GLY A 498 -6.51 -24.46 6.07
CA GLY A 498 -7.87 -24.27 6.56
C GLY A 498 -8.11 -22.84 7.06
N PRO A 499 -9.37 -22.47 7.36
CA PRO A 499 -9.69 -21.18 7.94
C PRO A 499 -8.88 -20.87 9.20
N ASP A 500 -8.53 -19.61 9.37
CA ASP A 500 -7.92 -19.12 10.60
C ASP A 500 -8.90 -19.25 11.78
N PRO A 501 -8.44 -19.54 13.02
CA PRO A 501 -9.34 -19.70 14.17
C PRO A 501 -10.21 -18.48 14.50
N VAL A 502 -9.87 -17.29 14.00
CA VAL A 502 -10.70 -16.07 14.15
C VAL A 502 -11.95 -16.07 13.26
N SER A 503 -12.06 -17.02 12.33
CA SER A 503 -13.20 -17.18 11.43
C SER A 503 -14.48 -17.56 12.18
N THR A 504 -15.62 -17.18 11.61
CA THR A 504 -16.98 -17.41 12.13
C THR A 504 -17.91 -17.83 10.98
N SER A 505 -19.18 -18.11 11.27
CA SER A 505 -20.17 -18.43 10.23
C SER A 505 -20.50 -17.28 9.27
N ARG A 506 -20.05 -16.05 9.57
CA ARG A 506 -20.26 -14.85 8.74
C ARG A 506 -18.96 -14.19 8.29
N PHE A 507 -17.81 -14.73 8.68
CA PHE A 507 -16.51 -14.15 8.36
C PHE A 507 -15.47 -15.25 8.21
N LEU A 508 -14.75 -15.29 7.10
CA LEU A 508 -13.66 -16.23 6.87
C LEU A 508 -12.36 -15.45 6.66
N LEU A 509 -11.34 -15.79 7.44
CA LEU A 509 -9.96 -15.40 7.16
C LEU A 509 -9.22 -16.64 6.67
N MET A 510 -8.70 -16.55 5.46
CA MET A 510 -7.98 -17.59 4.75
C MET A 510 -6.55 -17.13 4.52
N HIS A 511 -5.61 -18.08 4.47
CA HIS A 511 -4.21 -17.80 4.17
C HIS A 511 -3.89 -18.35 2.78
N GLY A 512 -3.76 -17.45 1.81
CA GLY A 512 -3.34 -17.75 0.45
C GLY A 512 -1.85 -17.46 0.25
N GLN A 513 -1.44 -17.43 -1.01
CA GLN A 513 -0.07 -17.08 -1.39
C GLN A 513 -0.10 -16.14 -2.60
N GLU A 514 0.77 -15.14 -2.61
CA GLU A 514 1.16 -14.47 -3.84
C GLU A 514 2.52 -15.03 -4.28
N TYR A 515 2.62 -15.43 -5.54
CA TYR A 515 3.88 -15.74 -6.18
C TYR A 515 4.36 -14.50 -6.93
N HIS A 516 5.40 -13.86 -6.38
CA HIS A 516 5.79 -12.50 -6.71
C HIS A 516 7.09 -12.50 -7.55
N THR A 517 6.97 -12.47 -8.88
CA THR A 517 8.15 -12.41 -9.77
C THR A 517 8.51 -10.97 -10.13
N SER A 518 9.80 -10.66 -10.29
CA SER A 518 10.23 -9.33 -10.77
C SER A 518 10.16 -9.18 -12.29
N TYR A 519 9.62 -10.19 -13.00
CA TYR A 519 9.68 -10.25 -14.47
C TYR A 519 8.33 -10.62 -15.10
N TRP A 520 7.71 -11.74 -14.69
CA TRP A 520 6.52 -12.31 -15.35
C TRP A 520 5.19 -11.63 -15.01
N GLY A 521 5.18 -10.81 -13.95
CA GLY A 521 3.97 -10.39 -13.26
C GLY A 521 3.64 -11.35 -12.11
N HIS A 522 2.61 -11.00 -11.34
CA HIS A 522 2.29 -11.71 -10.09
C HIS A 522 1.01 -12.52 -10.23
N ILE A 523 0.95 -13.63 -9.49
CA ILE A 523 -0.22 -14.50 -9.43
C ILE A 523 -0.55 -14.85 -7.98
N ALA A 524 -1.83 -15.00 -7.68
CA ALA A 524 -2.33 -15.40 -6.38
C ALA A 524 -2.88 -16.83 -6.40
N PHE A 525 -2.67 -17.54 -5.29
CA PHE A 525 -3.17 -18.90 -5.05
C PHE A 525 -4.17 -18.89 -3.90
N LEU A 526 -5.42 -19.21 -4.23
CA LEU A 526 -6.52 -19.24 -3.27
C LEU A 526 -6.94 -20.67 -2.99
N GLY A 527 -6.89 -21.09 -1.72
CA GLY A 527 -7.30 -22.43 -1.30
C GLY A 527 -6.27 -23.54 -1.53
N LEU A 528 -4.98 -23.27 -1.30
CA LEU A 528 -3.95 -24.31 -1.19
C LEU A 528 -4.33 -25.32 -0.10
N THR A 529 -4.29 -26.61 -0.40
CA THR A 529 -4.76 -27.66 0.51
C THR A 529 -3.67 -28.49 1.17
N ASP A 530 -2.41 -28.33 0.76
CA ASP A 530 -1.30 -29.14 1.27
C ASP A 530 -0.18 -28.27 1.89
N HIS A 531 0.52 -27.45 1.10
CA HIS A 531 1.69 -26.69 1.56
C HIS A 531 1.89 -25.37 0.80
N TYR A 532 2.66 -24.47 1.41
CA TYR A 532 3.13 -23.23 0.78
C TYR A 532 4.15 -23.55 -0.32
N ILE A 533 4.00 -22.96 -1.51
CA ILE A 533 4.82 -23.32 -2.69
C ILE A 533 6.14 -22.54 -2.66
N LEU A 534 7.26 -23.27 -2.76
CA LEU A 534 8.61 -22.72 -2.81
C LEU A 534 9.34 -23.12 -4.11
N PRO A 535 10.24 -22.27 -4.66
CA PRO A 535 10.53 -20.91 -4.21
C PRO A 535 9.33 -19.98 -4.46
N GLU A 536 9.26 -18.90 -3.70
CA GLU A 536 8.12 -17.97 -3.66
C GLU A 536 8.25 -16.80 -4.66
N TYR A 537 9.39 -16.72 -5.35
CA TYR A 537 9.65 -15.79 -6.45
C TYR A 537 10.69 -16.33 -7.44
N ALA A 538 10.72 -15.73 -8.64
CA ALA A 538 11.75 -15.94 -9.66
C ALA A 538 12.13 -14.62 -10.37
N GLY A 539 13.27 -14.64 -11.05
CA GLY A 539 13.78 -13.55 -11.89
C GLY A 539 14.50 -12.42 -11.17
N TYR A 540 14.93 -12.63 -9.93
CA TYR A 540 15.59 -11.61 -9.10
C TYR A 540 17.11 -11.62 -9.29
N PRO A 541 17.71 -10.63 -10.00
CA PRO A 541 19.13 -10.65 -10.35
C PRO A 541 20.03 -10.70 -9.12
N ASN A 542 21.20 -11.35 -9.22
CA ASN A 542 22.17 -11.44 -8.12
C ASN A 542 21.62 -12.12 -6.84
N THR A 543 20.66 -13.04 -7.01
CA THR A 543 20.16 -13.93 -5.95
C THR A 543 20.16 -15.37 -6.46
N ALA A 544 19.91 -16.35 -5.58
CA ALA A 544 19.72 -17.74 -5.98
C ALA A 544 18.47 -17.95 -6.89
N ALA A 545 17.57 -16.98 -6.94
CA ALA A 545 16.38 -16.97 -7.78
C ALA A 545 16.52 -16.03 -9.00
N ALA A 546 17.75 -15.84 -9.50
CA ALA A 546 18.01 -15.01 -10.68
C ALA A 546 17.49 -15.61 -12.00
N SER A 547 17.30 -16.93 -12.04
CA SER A 547 16.66 -17.59 -13.18
C SER A 547 15.23 -17.13 -13.32
N LEU A 548 14.77 -17.01 -14.56
CA LEU A 548 13.36 -16.76 -14.84
C LEU A 548 12.52 -18.06 -14.76
N SER A 549 13.12 -19.18 -14.37
CA SER A 549 12.42 -20.42 -14.03
C SER A 549 12.34 -20.56 -12.50
N PRO A 550 11.21 -21.03 -11.94
CA PRO A 550 9.98 -21.41 -12.64
C PRO A 550 9.19 -20.20 -13.19
N SER A 551 8.51 -20.41 -14.32
CA SER A 551 7.57 -19.43 -14.90
C SER A 551 6.26 -19.37 -14.10
N ASN A 552 5.40 -18.39 -14.36
CA ASN A 552 4.08 -18.36 -13.71
C ASN A 552 3.26 -19.62 -14.08
N ALA A 553 3.36 -20.10 -15.34
CA ALA A 553 2.72 -21.33 -15.77
C ALA A 553 3.17 -22.57 -14.97
N ASP A 554 4.47 -22.68 -14.68
CA ASP A 554 5.04 -23.79 -13.89
C ASP A 554 4.44 -23.82 -12.48
N VAL A 555 4.39 -22.65 -11.82
CA VAL A 555 3.90 -22.56 -10.43
C VAL A 555 2.38 -22.66 -10.35
N ALA A 556 1.65 -22.19 -11.37
CA ALA A 556 0.22 -22.39 -11.49
C ALA A 556 -0.16 -23.88 -11.51
N ASP A 557 0.63 -24.73 -12.20
CA ASP A 557 0.42 -26.18 -12.20
C ASP A 557 0.59 -26.80 -10.80
N LEU A 558 1.54 -26.31 -10.01
CA LEU A 558 1.74 -26.74 -8.63
C LEU A 558 0.56 -26.33 -7.74
N ALA A 559 0.03 -25.12 -7.91
CA ALA A 559 -1.13 -24.63 -7.19
C ALA A 559 -2.41 -25.41 -7.55
N HIS A 560 -2.63 -25.66 -8.84
CA HIS A 560 -3.74 -26.48 -9.34
C HIS A 560 -3.67 -27.93 -8.85
N ALA A 561 -2.47 -28.50 -8.71
CA ALA A 561 -2.29 -29.83 -8.14
C ALA A 561 -2.75 -29.90 -6.67
N GLN A 562 -2.71 -28.78 -5.94
CA GLN A 562 -3.29 -28.65 -4.59
C GLN A 562 -4.77 -28.22 -4.60
N GLY A 563 -5.40 -28.04 -5.77
CA GLY A 563 -6.80 -27.62 -5.90
C GLY A 563 -7.04 -26.13 -5.67
N ALA A 564 -6.00 -25.30 -5.62
CA ALA A 564 -6.14 -23.86 -5.50
C ALA A 564 -6.67 -23.23 -6.80
N LEU A 565 -7.32 -22.06 -6.69
CA LEU A 565 -7.52 -21.18 -7.84
C LEU A 565 -6.28 -20.34 -8.08
N VAL A 566 -5.96 -20.10 -9.34
CA VAL A 566 -4.87 -19.22 -9.77
C VAL A 566 -5.45 -17.94 -10.38
N GLY A 567 -5.13 -16.80 -9.77
CA GLY A 567 -5.52 -15.48 -10.27
C GLY A 567 -4.33 -14.64 -10.67
N TYR A 568 -4.51 -13.77 -11.67
CA TYR A 568 -3.57 -12.69 -11.94
C TYR A 568 -3.97 -11.43 -11.19
N VAL A 569 -3.03 -10.88 -10.44
CA VAL A 569 -3.25 -9.77 -9.49
C VAL A 569 -2.62 -8.47 -9.98
N HIS A 570 -3.30 -7.35 -9.70
CA HIS A 570 -2.93 -5.97 -10.07
C HIS A 570 -2.14 -5.80 -11.40
N PRO A 571 -2.62 -6.38 -12.52
CA PRO A 571 -1.75 -6.71 -13.65
C PRO A 571 -1.28 -5.51 -14.49
N PHE A 572 -2.07 -4.43 -14.59
CA PHE A 572 -1.75 -3.32 -15.52
C PHE A 572 -2.13 -1.92 -14.99
N GLU A 573 -1.12 -1.14 -14.63
CA GLU A 573 -1.26 0.30 -14.36
C GLU A 573 -1.32 1.12 -15.66
N THR A 574 -0.53 0.73 -16.66
CA THR A 574 -0.46 1.41 -17.97
C THR A 574 -0.90 0.48 -19.10
N PRO A 575 -1.51 0.99 -20.18
CA PRO A 575 -1.90 0.17 -21.33
C PRO A 575 -0.68 -0.52 -21.97
N PRO A 576 -0.61 -1.86 -21.94
CA PRO A 576 0.46 -2.57 -22.62
C PRO A 576 0.27 -2.51 -24.14
N ASP A 577 1.32 -2.08 -24.86
CA ASP A 577 1.31 -2.04 -26.32
C ASP A 577 2.38 -2.98 -26.91
N PRO A 578 1.99 -4.14 -27.47
CA PRO A 578 2.94 -5.06 -28.10
C PRO A 578 3.58 -4.48 -29.37
N ALA A 579 3.07 -3.38 -29.93
CA ALA A 579 3.71 -2.67 -31.03
C ALA A 579 4.82 -1.71 -30.57
N ASP A 580 4.82 -1.28 -29.31
CA ASP A 580 5.84 -0.39 -28.77
C ASP A 580 7.11 -1.17 -28.40
N THR A 581 8.16 -1.06 -29.22
CA THR A 581 9.43 -1.77 -29.05
C THR A 581 10.46 -1.03 -28.20
N THR A 582 10.08 0.05 -27.51
CA THR A 582 11.01 0.84 -26.71
C THR A 582 11.52 0.09 -25.48
N GLU A 583 10.63 -0.64 -24.79
CA GLU A 583 10.96 -1.41 -23.59
C GLU A 583 10.63 -2.90 -23.76
N PRO A 584 11.31 -3.82 -23.04
CA PRO A 584 10.92 -5.23 -23.01
C PRO A 584 9.49 -5.43 -22.49
N LEU A 585 8.73 -6.31 -23.12
CA LEU A 585 7.39 -6.72 -22.64
C LEU A 585 7.52 -8.06 -21.92
N THR A 586 7.31 -8.06 -20.60
CA THR A 586 7.62 -9.23 -19.75
C THR A 586 6.39 -9.87 -19.09
N HIS A 587 5.20 -9.30 -19.29
CA HIS A 587 3.96 -9.81 -18.71
C HIS A 587 3.53 -11.16 -19.32
N GLU A 588 3.45 -12.20 -18.49
CA GLU A 588 3.16 -13.58 -18.89
C GLU A 588 1.66 -13.88 -19.04
N LEU A 589 0.75 -13.04 -18.50
CA LEU A 589 -0.71 -13.29 -18.45
C LEU A 589 -1.31 -13.88 -19.74
N PRO A 590 -1.09 -13.34 -20.95
CA PRO A 590 -1.68 -13.92 -22.16
C PRO A 590 -1.21 -15.35 -22.43
N ALA A 591 0.05 -15.67 -22.13
CA ALA A 591 0.57 -17.02 -22.32
C ALA A 591 -0.14 -18.00 -21.38
N ASP A 592 -0.27 -17.64 -20.10
CA ASP A 592 -0.91 -18.46 -19.08
C ASP A 592 -2.40 -18.68 -19.33
N VAL A 593 -3.11 -17.66 -19.82
CA VAL A 593 -4.51 -17.79 -20.24
C VAL A 593 -4.63 -18.79 -21.39
N ALA A 594 -3.78 -18.70 -22.41
CA ALA A 594 -3.79 -19.64 -23.54
C ALA A 594 -3.47 -21.07 -23.13
N LEU A 595 -2.64 -21.25 -22.10
CA LEU A 595 -2.27 -22.55 -21.53
C LEU A 595 -3.30 -23.08 -20.51
N GLY A 596 -4.36 -22.33 -20.22
CA GLY A 596 -5.43 -22.74 -19.29
C GLY A 596 -5.02 -22.68 -17.82
N LYS A 597 -4.08 -21.81 -17.46
CA LYS A 597 -3.54 -21.68 -16.10
C LYS A 597 -4.30 -20.71 -15.20
N VAL A 598 -5.14 -19.85 -15.79
CA VAL A 598 -5.78 -18.74 -15.09
C VAL A 598 -7.26 -19.05 -14.82
N ASP A 599 -7.67 -18.99 -13.55
CA ASP A 599 -9.06 -19.22 -13.11
C ASP A 599 -9.86 -17.92 -12.93
N TYR A 600 -9.19 -16.81 -12.63
CA TYR A 600 -9.80 -15.47 -12.53
C TYR A 600 -8.76 -14.37 -12.82
N VAL A 601 -9.24 -13.17 -13.11
CA VAL A 601 -8.38 -11.98 -13.24
C VAL A 601 -8.87 -10.93 -12.27
N GLU A 602 -7.95 -10.31 -11.52
CA GLU A 602 -8.27 -9.10 -10.78
C GLU A 602 -8.50 -7.95 -11.75
N VAL A 603 -9.76 -7.80 -12.19
CA VAL A 603 -10.20 -6.68 -13.03
C VAL A 603 -10.12 -5.36 -12.26
N MET A 604 -10.08 -5.46 -10.93
CA MET A 604 -10.01 -4.36 -9.99
C MET A 604 -9.01 -4.68 -8.89
N GLY A 605 -8.01 -3.81 -8.68
CA GLY A 605 -6.99 -3.98 -7.65
C GLY A 605 -6.05 -2.78 -7.52
N TYR A 606 -4.81 -2.99 -7.08
CA TYR A 606 -3.76 -1.95 -7.06
C TYR A 606 -3.19 -1.68 -8.47
N SER A 607 -4.08 -1.52 -9.44
CA SER A 607 -3.80 -1.24 -10.84
C SER A 607 -4.91 -0.36 -11.42
N ASP A 608 -4.78 0.13 -12.65
CA ASP A 608 -5.88 0.84 -13.28
C ASP A 608 -6.97 -0.12 -13.78
N HIS A 609 -8.18 0.08 -13.27
CA HIS A 609 -9.33 -0.81 -13.49
C HIS A 609 -9.80 -0.81 -14.96
N LEU A 610 -9.73 0.33 -15.64
CA LEU A 610 -10.15 0.48 -17.05
C LEU A 610 -9.07 -0.02 -18.02
N VAL A 611 -7.79 0.18 -17.70
CA VAL A 611 -6.65 -0.41 -18.41
C VAL A 611 -6.75 -1.93 -18.35
N THR A 612 -6.86 -2.49 -17.13
CA THR A 612 -6.96 -3.94 -16.93
C THR A 612 -8.19 -4.51 -17.64
N SER A 613 -9.35 -3.86 -17.51
CA SER A 613 -10.56 -4.25 -18.23
C SER A 613 -10.37 -4.34 -19.75
N ARG A 614 -9.61 -3.41 -20.36
CA ARG A 614 -9.36 -3.44 -21.82
C ARG A 614 -8.58 -4.69 -22.24
N VAL A 615 -7.58 -5.10 -21.48
CA VAL A 615 -6.83 -6.35 -21.76
C VAL A 615 -7.71 -7.57 -21.53
N TRP A 616 -8.45 -7.58 -20.41
CA TRP A 616 -9.42 -8.64 -20.10
C TRP A 616 -10.45 -8.84 -21.22
N TYR A 617 -11.02 -7.76 -21.76
CA TYR A 617 -11.96 -7.81 -22.88
C TYR A 617 -11.37 -8.43 -24.15
N ARG A 618 -10.09 -8.16 -24.47
CA ARG A 618 -9.42 -8.80 -25.60
C ARG A 618 -9.27 -10.30 -25.37
N LEU A 619 -8.95 -10.73 -24.15
CA LEU A 619 -8.89 -12.15 -23.78
C LEU A 619 -10.28 -12.81 -23.95
N LEU A 620 -11.34 -12.18 -23.45
CA LEU A 620 -12.71 -12.67 -23.63
C LEU A 620 -13.12 -12.74 -25.12
N ASN A 621 -12.67 -11.78 -25.94
CA ASN A 621 -12.91 -11.77 -27.39
C ASN A 621 -12.18 -12.92 -28.12
N CYS A 622 -11.17 -13.53 -27.52
CA CYS A 622 -10.54 -14.76 -27.99
C CYS A 622 -11.28 -16.03 -27.52
N GLY A 623 -12.38 -15.89 -26.80
CA GLY A 623 -13.23 -17.01 -26.35
C GLY A 623 -12.84 -17.62 -25.00
N PHE A 624 -11.85 -17.04 -24.31
CA PHE A 624 -11.50 -17.45 -22.95
C PHE A 624 -12.60 -17.05 -21.96
N ARG A 625 -12.85 -17.91 -20.97
CA ARG A 625 -13.81 -17.64 -19.89
C ARG A 625 -13.05 -17.27 -18.64
N LEU A 626 -12.96 -15.97 -18.38
CA LEU A 626 -12.21 -15.40 -17.26
C LEU A 626 -13.15 -14.59 -16.38
N PRO A 627 -13.55 -15.12 -15.21
CA PRO A 627 -14.26 -14.38 -14.17
C PRO A 627 -13.52 -13.11 -13.70
N ALA A 628 -14.29 -12.10 -13.32
CA ALA A 628 -13.80 -10.91 -12.64
C ALA A 628 -13.59 -11.21 -11.14
N GLY A 629 -12.37 -11.00 -10.66
CA GLY A 629 -12.00 -10.94 -9.25
C GLY A 629 -11.54 -9.54 -8.85
N ALA A 630 -11.39 -9.31 -7.55
CA ALA A 630 -10.82 -8.07 -7.04
C ALA A 630 -10.08 -8.29 -5.73
N GLY A 631 -8.90 -7.69 -5.63
CA GLY A 631 -8.05 -7.73 -4.46
C GLY A 631 -7.41 -6.37 -4.21
N THR A 632 -7.40 -5.91 -2.96
CA THR A 632 -6.94 -4.53 -2.66
C THR A 632 -5.44 -4.36 -2.83
N ASP A 633 -4.67 -5.45 -2.70
CA ASP A 633 -3.23 -5.39 -2.36
C ASP A 633 -3.04 -4.56 -1.08
N ALA A 634 -3.86 -4.85 -0.07
CA ALA A 634 -3.89 -4.07 1.16
C ALA A 634 -2.71 -4.43 2.06
N PHE A 635 -2.09 -3.42 2.65
CA PHE A 635 -1.02 -3.56 3.64
C PHE A 635 -1.47 -2.96 4.99
N PRO A 636 -2.42 -3.60 5.71
CA PRO A 636 -3.07 -3.05 6.90
C PRO A 636 -2.13 -2.66 8.04
N ASN A 637 -0.89 -3.14 8.05
CA ASN A 637 0.11 -2.74 9.04
C ASN A 637 0.88 -1.46 8.69
N PHE A 638 0.60 -0.84 7.53
CA PHE A 638 1.14 0.46 7.14
C PHE A 638 0.33 1.60 7.77
N ALA A 639 1.00 2.71 8.06
CA ALA A 639 0.35 3.89 8.61
C ALA A 639 -0.20 4.81 7.51
N SER A 640 0.30 4.71 6.28
CA SER A 640 -0.22 5.48 5.14
C SER A 640 -0.12 4.71 3.82
N LEU A 641 -1.25 4.21 3.32
CA LEU A 641 -1.31 3.54 2.02
C LEU A 641 -2.74 3.60 1.45
N ARG A 642 -2.90 3.31 0.15
CA ARG A 642 -4.19 3.21 -0.53
C ARG A 642 -5.07 2.13 0.10
N GLY A 643 -5.93 2.57 1.02
CA GLY A 643 -7.11 1.84 1.46
C GLY A 643 -6.92 0.76 2.53
N PRO A 644 -8.00 0.43 3.27
CA PRO A 644 -8.06 -0.73 4.15
C PRO A 644 -8.35 -2.03 3.38
N PRO A 645 -8.21 -3.20 4.03
CA PRO A 645 -8.73 -4.47 3.50
C PRO A 645 -10.21 -4.35 3.08
N GLY A 646 -10.53 -4.83 1.88
CA GLY A 646 -11.85 -4.72 1.27
C GLY A 646 -12.17 -3.35 0.68
N LEU A 647 -11.20 -2.44 0.51
CA LEU A 647 -11.42 -1.20 -0.24
C LEU A 647 -11.99 -1.53 -1.62
N VAL A 648 -11.33 -2.44 -2.34
CA VAL A 648 -11.90 -3.11 -3.49
C VAL A 648 -12.28 -4.52 -3.06
N ARG A 649 -13.38 -5.05 -3.59
CA ARG A 649 -13.87 -6.36 -3.20
C ARG A 649 -14.65 -7.02 -4.32
N VAL A 650 -14.70 -8.34 -4.27
CA VAL A 650 -15.57 -9.17 -5.10
C VAL A 650 -16.77 -9.63 -4.28
N TYR A 651 -17.97 -9.59 -4.83
CA TYR A 651 -19.13 -10.30 -4.30
C TYR A 651 -19.33 -11.58 -5.09
N VAL A 652 -19.55 -12.69 -4.38
CA VAL A 652 -19.73 -14.01 -5.00
C VAL A 652 -21.07 -14.61 -4.58
N LYS A 653 -21.88 -15.05 -5.56
CA LYS A 653 -23.19 -15.68 -5.32
C LYS A 653 -23.04 -17.18 -5.03
N THR A 654 -23.21 -17.56 -3.77
CA THR A 654 -22.99 -18.95 -3.31
C THR A 654 -24.18 -19.54 -2.54
N GLY A 655 -25.16 -18.70 -2.18
CA GLY A 655 -26.34 -19.09 -1.41
C GLY A 655 -26.28 -18.60 0.05
N ALA A 656 -27.21 -19.09 0.88
CA ALA A 656 -27.48 -18.52 2.21
C ALA A 656 -26.38 -18.74 3.27
N THR A 657 -25.40 -19.61 3.01
CA THR A 657 -24.34 -19.95 3.97
C THR A 657 -22.98 -19.64 3.39
N LEU A 658 -22.13 -18.98 4.18
CA LEU A 658 -20.74 -18.74 3.82
C LEU A 658 -19.91 -20.03 4.02
N ASP A 659 -19.36 -20.55 2.94
CA ASP A 659 -18.44 -21.69 2.90
C ASP A 659 -17.36 -21.41 1.86
N HIS A 660 -16.09 -21.53 2.25
CA HIS A 660 -14.96 -21.12 1.41
C HIS A 660 -14.90 -21.89 0.08
N ARG A 661 -15.11 -23.20 0.09
CA ARG A 661 -15.04 -24.02 -1.12
C ARG A 661 -16.13 -23.65 -2.12
N ARG A 662 -17.36 -23.47 -1.64
CA ARG A 662 -18.47 -22.96 -2.48
C ARG A 662 -18.20 -21.55 -2.99
N TRP A 663 -17.52 -20.73 -2.19
CA TRP A 663 -17.12 -19.38 -2.56
C TRP A 663 -16.08 -19.37 -3.68
N LEU A 664 -15.00 -20.14 -3.58
CA LEU A 664 -14.06 -20.33 -4.69
C LEU A 664 -14.73 -20.91 -5.94
N ALA A 665 -15.62 -21.90 -5.78
CA ALA A 665 -16.38 -22.44 -6.91
C ALA A 665 -17.27 -21.38 -7.59
N GLY A 666 -17.85 -20.45 -6.82
CA GLY A 666 -18.61 -19.31 -7.32
C GLY A 666 -17.75 -18.33 -8.12
N ILE A 667 -16.51 -18.06 -7.66
CA ILE A 667 -15.52 -17.27 -8.41
C ILE A 667 -15.24 -17.93 -9.75
N LYS A 668 -14.83 -19.20 -9.74
CA LYS A 668 -14.52 -19.96 -10.96
C LYS A 668 -15.70 -20.04 -11.94
N ALA A 669 -16.93 -20.04 -11.43
CA ALA A 669 -18.15 -20.05 -12.24
C ALA A 669 -18.54 -18.67 -12.80
N GLY A 670 -17.81 -17.59 -12.50
CA GLY A 670 -18.16 -16.24 -12.96
C GLY A 670 -19.39 -15.65 -12.28
N ARG A 671 -19.79 -16.18 -11.12
CA ARG A 671 -20.92 -15.66 -10.34
C ARG A 671 -20.50 -14.49 -9.47
N THR A 672 -19.81 -13.53 -10.08
CA THR A 672 -19.10 -12.48 -9.37
C THR A 672 -19.34 -11.09 -9.96
N PHE A 673 -19.33 -10.09 -9.10
CA PHE A 673 -19.09 -8.70 -9.51
C PHE A 673 -18.09 -8.05 -8.56
N VAL A 674 -17.33 -7.09 -9.08
CA VAL A 674 -16.27 -6.38 -8.35
C VAL A 674 -16.69 -4.94 -8.09
N THR A 675 -16.26 -4.36 -6.96
CA THR A 675 -16.65 -3.01 -6.56
C THR A 675 -15.77 -2.40 -5.47
N ASN A 676 -15.72 -1.06 -5.41
CA ASN A 676 -15.30 -0.28 -4.23
C ASN A 676 -16.39 0.65 -3.67
N ALA A 677 -17.60 0.63 -4.25
CA ALA A 677 -18.80 1.33 -3.77
C ALA A 677 -20.05 0.98 -4.60
N PRO A 678 -20.01 0.99 -5.95
CA PRO A 678 -21.19 0.72 -6.77
C PRO A 678 -21.60 -0.76 -6.72
N LEU A 679 -22.81 -1.05 -6.27
CA LEU A 679 -23.43 -2.38 -6.24
C LEU A 679 -24.22 -2.59 -7.53
N LEU A 680 -23.93 -3.66 -8.26
CA LEU A 680 -24.50 -3.94 -9.57
C LEU A 680 -25.40 -5.18 -9.54
N GLU A 681 -26.50 -5.12 -10.28
CA GLU A 681 -27.28 -6.29 -10.69
C GLU A 681 -27.38 -6.32 -12.22
N PHE A 682 -27.18 -7.50 -12.81
CA PHE A 682 -27.23 -7.65 -14.26
C PHE A 682 -27.81 -9.01 -14.65
N THR A 683 -28.81 -8.99 -15.53
CA THR A 683 -29.37 -10.20 -16.14
C THR A 683 -29.66 -9.98 -17.62
N ILE A 684 -29.60 -11.05 -18.41
CA ILE A 684 -30.01 -11.05 -19.83
C ILE A 684 -30.98 -12.19 -20.05
N ALA A 685 -32.19 -11.90 -20.53
CA ALA A 685 -33.24 -12.90 -20.76
C ALA A 685 -33.52 -13.81 -19.53
N GLY A 686 -33.34 -13.27 -18.32
CA GLY A 686 -33.52 -14.01 -17.06
C GLY A 686 -32.32 -14.85 -16.61
N HIS A 687 -31.23 -14.87 -17.38
CA HIS A 687 -29.96 -15.51 -17.00
C HIS A 687 -29.10 -14.56 -16.18
N ASP A 688 -28.39 -15.12 -15.20
CA ASP A 688 -27.51 -14.42 -14.27
C ASP A 688 -26.08 -14.32 -14.82
N ILE A 689 -25.26 -13.46 -14.21
CA ILE A 689 -23.82 -13.37 -14.48
C ILE A 689 -23.12 -14.72 -14.26
N GLY A 690 -22.21 -15.07 -15.19
CA GLY A 690 -21.58 -16.40 -15.27
C GLY A 690 -22.33 -17.41 -16.14
N ASP A 691 -23.61 -17.19 -16.46
CA ASP A 691 -24.39 -18.10 -17.31
C ASP A 691 -24.00 -18.01 -18.79
N GLU A 692 -24.42 -19.02 -19.56
CA GLU A 692 -24.34 -19.06 -21.02
C GLU A 692 -25.75 -19.17 -21.63
N ILE A 693 -26.06 -18.25 -22.54
CA ILE A 693 -27.31 -18.22 -23.30
C ILE A 693 -27.05 -18.77 -24.71
N ARG A 694 -27.85 -19.74 -25.16
CA ARG A 694 -27.75 -20.32 -26.51
C ARG A 694 -28.94 -19.96 -27.36
N LEU A 695 -28.69 -19.39 -28.54
CA LEU A 695 -29.74 -18.77 -29.38
C LEU A 695 -29.52 -19.03 -30.87
N PRO A 696 -30.59 -19.03 -31.69
CA PRO A 696 -30.47 -18.90 -33.14
C PRO A 696 -30.00 -17.49 -33.54
N ALA A 697 -29.49 -17.32 -34.77
CA ALA A 697 -29.01 -16.02 -35.27
C ALA A 697 -30.13 -14.97 -35.33
N GLY A 698 -29.81 -13.72 -34.96
CA GLY A 698 -30.71 -12.57 -35.07
C GLY A 698 -31.71 -12.41 -33.92
N ALA A 699 -31.44 -13.01 -32.76
CA ALA A 699 -32.28 -12.85 -31.56
C ALA A 699 -32.06 -11.48 -30.89
N ARG A 700 -33.15 -10.89 -30.38
CA ARG A 700 -33.10 -9.78 -29.43
C ARG A 700 -33.22 -10.31 -28.01
N LEU A 701 -32.32 -9.85 -27.15
CA LEU A 701 -32.37 -10.17 -25.72
C LEU A 701 -32.70 -8.94 -24.90
N THR A 702 -33.43 -9.14 -23.82
CA THR A 702 -33.71 -8.08 -22.85
C THR A 702 -32.72 -8.16 -21.72
N ALA A 703 -31.90 -7.12 -21.58
CA ALA A 703 -31.00 -6.91 -20.45
C ALA A 703 -31.70 -6.08 -19.37
N ARG A 704 -31.48 -6.44 -18.10
CA ARG A 704 -31.87 -5.62 -16.94
C ARG A 704 -30.63 -5.26 -16.14
N VAL A 705 -30.53 -3.98 -15.81
CA VAL A 705 -29.42 -3.41 -15.04
C VAL A 705 -29.98 -2.66 -13.84
N SER A 706 -29.40 -2.89 -12.67
CA SER A 706 -29.57 -2.06 -11.48
C SER A 706 -28.22 -1.62 -10.95
N LEU A 707 -28.19 -0.39 -10.41
CA LEU A 707 -27.09 0.20 -9.69
C LEU A 707 -27.64 0.76 -8.38
N ARG A 708 -26.92 0.52 -7.28
CA ARG A 708 -27.01 1.26 -6.01
C ARG A 708 -25.60 1.59 -5.55
N SER A 709 -25.34 2.77 -5.00
CA SER A 709 -23.98 3.14 -4.59
C SER A 709 -24.00 4.01 -3.35
N SER A 710 -23.00 3.86 -2.49
CA SER A 710 -22.75 4.77 -1.38
C SER A 710 -22.12 6.09 -1.84
N ILE A 711 -21.55 6.10 -3.06
CA ILE A 711 -20.81 7.21 -3.67
C ILE A 711 -21.31 7.51 -5.08
N LEU A 712 -21.17 8.76 -5.52
CA LEU A 712 -21.51 9.15 -6.88
C LEU A 712 -20.65 8.41 -7.92
N VAL A 713 -21.30 8.01 -9.02
CA VAL A 713 -20.66 7.51 -10.24
C VAL A 713 -21.10 8.36 -11.42
N ASP A 714 -20.23 8.45 -12.43
CA ASP A 714 -20.42 9.32 -13.60
C ASP A 714 -20.87 8.50 -14.82
N HIS A 715 -20.57 7.20 -14.86
CA HIS A 715 -20.88 6.30 -15.98
C HIS A 715 -21.53 5.01 -15.52
N LEU A 716 -22.50 4.52 -16.30
CA LEU A 716 -23.10 3.19 -16.19
C LEU A 716 -23.34 2.63 -17.60
N GLU A 717 -22.69 1.53 -17.94
CA GLU A 717 -22.59 1.05 -19.31
C GLU A 717 -22.76 -0.47 -19.39
N ILE A 718 -23.45 -0.94 -20.44
CA ILE A 718 -23.39 -2.32 -20.89
C ILE A 718 -22.31 -2.42 -21.97
N VAL A 719 -21.32 -3.29 -21.75
CA VAL A 719 -20.25 -3.58 -22.71
C VAL A 719 -20.49 -4.96 -23.29
N GLY A 720 -20.49 -5.06 -24.62
CA GLY A 720 -20.58 -6.32 -25.37
C GLY A 720 -19.39 -6.46 -26.31
N ASN A 721 -18.64 -7.56 -26.20
CA ASN A 721 -17.45 -7.83 -27.04
C ASN A 721 -16.44 -6.66 -27.08
N GLY A 722 -16.23 -6.01 -25.93
CA GLY A 722 -15.30 -4.88 -25.77
C GLY A 722 -15.82 -3.52 -26.28
N ARG A 723 -17.10 -3.41 -26.68
CA ARG A 723 -17.71 -2.15 -27.12
C ARG A 723 -18.91 -1.79 -26.24
N ILE A 724 -19.10 -0.50 -25.99
CA ILE A 724 -20.31 0.00 -25.30
C ILE A 724 -21.51 -0.23 -26.22
N VAL A 725 -22.44 -1.09 -25.78
CA VAL A 725 -23.67 -1.40 -26.53
C VAL A 725 -24.88 -0.62 -25.98
N ALA A 726 -24.80 -0.14 -24.75
CA ALA A 726 -25.76 0.80 -24.18
C ALA A 726 -25.11 1.62 -23.06
N THR A 727 -25.44 2.92 -23.01
CA THR A 727 -25.16 3.81 -21.88
C THR A 727 -26.46 4.05 -21.15
N ILE A 728 -26.47 3.79 -19.84
CA ILE A 728 -27.64 3.98 -18.99
C ILE A 728 -27.61 5.40 -18.43
N PRO A 729 -28.64 6.23 -18.69
CA PRO A 729 -28.68 7.58 -18.16
C PRO A 729 -28.66 7.62 -16.64
N LEU A 730 -27.75 8.42 -16.12
CA LEU A 730 -27.56 8.70 -14.71
C LEU A 730 -28.13 10.10 -14.43
N ALA A 731 -29.39 10.20 -13.96
CA ALA A 731 -30.05 11.48 -13.70
C ALA A 731 -29.83 11.97 -12.25
N GLY A 732 -29.42 13.23 -12.07
CA GLY A 732 -29.54 13.98 -10.81
C GLY A 732 -28.73 13.44 -9.61
N ALA A 733 -27.40 13.42 -9.73
CA ALA A 733 -26.46 12.91 -8.70
C ALA A 733 -26.76 11.45 -8.29
N PRO A 734 -26.80 10.50 -9.24
CA PRO A 734 -27.42 9.20 -9.01
C PRO A 734 -26.49 8.27 -8.25
N THR A 735 -26.86 8.05 -7.01
CA THR A 735 -26.45 6.87 -6.23
C THR A 735 -27.30 5.64 -6.57
N ALA A 736 -28.19 5.72 -7.56
CA ALA A 736 -28.99 4.59 -8.02
C ALA A 736 -29.46 4.76 -9.47
N ALA A 737 -29.59 3.65 -10.19
CA ALA A 737 -30.19 3.61 -11.52
C ALA A 737 -30.80 2.24 -11.80
N HIS A 738 -31.85 2.21 -12.63
CA HIS A 738 -32.49 0.98 -13.09
C HIS A 738 -32.86 1.14 -14.55
N ALA A 739 -32.53 0.15 -15.37
CA ALA A 739 -32.85 0.17 -16.79
C ALA A 739 -33.15 -1.22 -17.34
N THR A 740 -34.01 -1.24 -18.36
CA THR A 740 -34.24 -2.40 -19.22
C THR A 740 -33.85 -2.01 -20.63
N VAL A 741 -32.94 -2.78 -21.24
CA VAL A 741 -32.35 -2.47 -22.54
C VAL A 741 -32.55 -3.65 -23.48
N SER A 742 -32.91 -3.37 -24.73
CA SER A 742 -32.92 -4.38 -25.79
C SER A 742 -31.51 -4.49 -26.39
N LEU A 743 -30.95 -5.69 -26.40
CA LEU A 743 -29.66 -6.00 -27.00
C LEU A 743 -29.87 -6.76 -28.32
N ASP A 744 -29.31 -6.24 -29.40
CA ASP A 744 -29.25 -6.92 -30.68
C ASP A 744 -28.06 -7.89 -30.69
N VAL A 745 -28.34 -9.21 -30.72
CA VAL A 745 -27.29 -10.25 -30.69
C VAL A 745 -27.24 -10.96 -32.03
N SER A 746 -26.25 -10.59 -32.84
CA SER A 746 -26.02 -11.17 -34.17
C SER A 746 -24.90 -12.20 -34.22
N ARG A 747 -24.00 -12.23 -33.23
CA ARG A 747 -22.83 -13.11 -33.15
C ARG A 747 -22.60 -13.58 -31.72
N SER A 748 -21.91 -14.70 -31.56
CA SER A 748 -21.45 -15.16 -30.26
C SER A 748 -20.57 -14.12 -29.58
N GLY A 749 -20.68 -14.02 -28.26
CA GLY A 749 -19.96 -13.04 -27.48
C GLY A 749 -20.18 -13.14 -26.00
N TRP A 750 -19.93 -12.02 -25.33
CA TRP A 750 -20.10 -11.85 -23.91
C TRP A 750 -20.56 -10.42 -23.61
N PHE A 751 -21.25 -10.25 -22.48
CA PHE A 751 -21.73 -8.95 -22.00
C PHE A 751 -21.41 -8.76 -20.52
N VAL A 752 -21.00 -7.55 -20.15
CA VAL A 752 -20.83 -7.12 -18.75
C VAL A 752 -21.53 -5.78 -18.54
N VAL A 753 -21.83 -5.47 -17.28
CA VAL A 753 -22.14 -4.09 -16.86
C VAL A 753 -20.94 -3.53 -16.11
N ARG A 754 -20.60 -2.27 -16.37
CA ARG A 754 -19.63 -1.51 -15.57
C ARG A 754 -20.19 -0.17 -15.12
N ALA A 755 -19.73 0.30 -13.98
CA ALA A 755 -19.97 1.65 -13.48
C ALA A 755 -18.67 2.27 -13.00
N TYR A 756 -18.43 3.54 -13.29
CA TYR A 756 -17.21 4.22 -12.82
C TYR A 756 -17.38 5.74 -12.67
N GLY A 757 -16.53 6.35 -11.86
CA GLY A 757 -16.41 7.80 -11.74
C GLY A 757 -15.29 8.36 -12.63
N ASP A 758 -15.42 9.61 -13.05
CA ASP A 758 -14.38 10.35 -13.79
C ASP A 758 -13.21 10.76 -12.89
N ARG A 759 -13.37 10.59 -11.58
CA ARG A 759 -12.40 10.99 -10.57
C ARG A 759 -12.54 10.24 -9.26
N ALA A 760 -11.51 10.34 -8.44
CA ALA A 760 -11.54 9.93 -7.05
C ALA A 760 -12.63 10.64 -6.24
N ARG A 761 -13.23 9.91 -5.30
CA ARG A 761 -14.29 10.37 -4.42
C ARG A 761 -14.10 9.76 -3.03
N LEU A 762 -13.87 10.59 -2.03
CA LEU A 762 -13.81 10.13 -0.64
C LEU A 762 -15.19 9.62 -0.18
N PRO A 763 -15.22 8.63 0.75
CA PRO A 763 -14.09 8.02 1.42
C PRO A 763 -13.54 6.78 0.69
N VAL A 764 -13.87 6.57 -0.59
CA VAL A 764 -13.25 5.51 -1.39
C VAL A 764 -11.80 5.94 -1.68
N LEU A 765 -10.85 5.32 -0.99
CA LEU A 765 -9.41 5.64 -1.06
C LEU A 765 -8.76 5.02 -2.30
N ASP A 766 -9.41 5.15 -3.44
CA ASP A 766 -9.06 4.52 -4.71
C ASP A 766 -8.89 5.55 -5.84
N ILE A 767 -8.35 5.17 -7.00
CA ILE A 767 -8.16 6.07 -8.14
C ILE A 767 -9.50 6.67 -8.63
N TYR A 768 -10.58 5.90 -8.55
CA TYR A 768 -11.96 6.33 -8.77
C TYR A 768 -12.95 5.25 -8.30
N PRO A 769 -14.22 5.58 -7.99
CA PRO A 769 -15.26 4.59 -7.82
C PRO A 769 -15.39 3.72 -9.07
N PHE A 770 -15.43 2.41 -8.92
CA PHE A 770 -15.50 1.44 -10.01
C PHE A 770 -16.28 0.20 -9.60
N ALA A 771 -17.00 -0.38 -10.54
CA ALA A 771 -17.56 -1.72 -10.46
C ALA A 771 -17.69 -2.36 -11.83
N SER A 772 -17.60 -3.69 -11.89
CA SER A 772 -17.85 -4.47 -13.10
C SER A 772 -18.40 -5.85 -12.76
N THR A 773 -19.31 -6.39 -13.56
CA THR A 773 -19.76 -7.77 -13.43
C THR A 773 -18.82 -8.75 -14.14
N SER A 774 -18.80 -10.00 -13.72
CA SER A 774 -18.39 -11.09 -14.59
C SER A 774 -19.31 -11.19 -15.82
N PRO A 775 -18.87 -11.84 -16.92
CA PRO A 775 -19.63 -11.86 -18.16
C PRO A 775 -20.83 -12.79 -18.11
N ILE A 776 -21.90 -12.40 -18.82
CA ILE A 776 -22.90 -13.32 -19.34
C ILE A 776 -22.48 -13.70 -20.75
N TYR A 777 -22.30 -14.99 -21.01
CA TYR A 777 -21.87 -15.50 -22.31
C TYR A 777 -23.08 -15.74 -23.21
N VAL A 778 -22.94 -15.45 -24.50
CA VAL A 778 -23.99 -15.70 -25.49
C VAL A 778 -23.39 -16.45 -26.67
N THR A 779 -23.98 -17.59 -27.01
CA THR A 779 -23.58 -18.41 -28.16
C THR A 779 -24.70 -18.42 -29.20
N VAL A 780 -24.37 -17.92 -30.39
CA VAL A 780 -25.26 -17.85 -31.55
C VAL A 780 -24.96 -19.02 -32.49
N GLY A 781 -25.93 -19.91 -32.67
CA GLY A 781 -25.76 -21.13 -33.47
C GLY A 781 -24.63 -22.02 -32.93
N ARG A 782 -23.61 -22.30 -33.75
CA ARG A 782 -22.39 -23.03 -33.37
C ARG A 782 -21.13 -22.15 -33.49
N GLU A 783 -21.31 -20.83 -33.63
CA GLU A 783 -20.19 -19.92 -33.80
C GLU A 783 -19.45 -19.75 -32.47
N PRO A 784 -18.13 -19.95 -32.40
CA PRO A 784 -17.36 -19.62 -31.20
C PRO A 784 -17.21 -18.11 -31.05
N VAL A 785 -17.01 -17.64 -29.81
CA VAL A 785 -16.52 -16.26 -29.59
C VAL A 785 -15.10 -16.18 -30.13
N ARG A 786 -14.89 -15.31 -31.12
CA ARG A 786 -13.56 -15.10 -31.72
C ARG A 786 -13.39 -13.70 -32.29
N SER A 787 -12.17 -13.19 -32.18
CA SER A 787 -11.70 -11.94 -32.77
C SER A 787 -10.30 -12.16 -33.32
N THR A 788 -10.17 -12.16 -34.65
CA THR A 788 -8.88 -12.35 -35.32
C THR A 788 -7.92 -11.20 -35.01
N GLU A 789 -8.43 -9.99 -34.82
CA GLU A 789 -7.66 -8.81 -34.42
C GLU A 789 -7.06 -8.97 -33.02
N ASP A 790 -7.88 -9.38 -32.04
CA ASP A 790 -7.42 -9.58 -30.66
C ASP A 790 -6.47 -10.78 -30.54
N ALA A 791 -6.73 -11.86 -31.28
CA ALA A 791 -5.82 -12.99 -31.35
C ALA A 791 -4.45 -12.57 -31.94
N ALA A 792 -4.44 -11.78 -33.03
CA ALA A 792 -3.20 -11.26 -33.60
C ALA A 792 -2.46 -10.30 -32.66
N PHE A 793 -3.19 -9.55 -31.82
CA PHE A 793 -2.61 -8.71 -30.78
C PHE A 793 -1.81 -9.56 -29.78
N PHE A 794 -2.36 -10.67 -29.28
CA PHE A 794 -1.64 -11.54 -28.35
C PHE A 794 -0.54 -12.38 -28.99
N VAL A 795 -0.64 -12.71 -30.28
CA VAL A 795 0.51 -13.29 -31.02
C VAL A 795 1.71 -12.33 -30.96
N ARG A 796 1.51 -11.04 -31.26
CA ARG A 796 2.59 -10.02 -31.20
C ARG A 796 3.11 -9.86 -29.77
N TRP A 797 2.24 -9.91 -28.78
CA TRP A 797 2.62 -9.87 -27.37
C TRP A 797 3.56 -11.01 -27.00
N ILE A 798 3.17 -12.25 -27.32
CA ILE A 798 3.97 -13.42 -26.96
C ILE A 798 5.28 -13.46 -27.77
N ASP A 799 5.27 -13.01 -29.03
CA ASP A 799 6.51 -12.83 -29.81
C ASP A 799 7.50 -11.91 -29.07
N ARG A 800 7.01 -10.80 -28.50
CA ARG A 800 7.83 -9.87 -27.70
C ARG A 800 8.31 -10.49 -26.39
N LEU A 801 7.45 -11.23 -25.70
CA LEU A 801 7.78 -11.95 -24.47
C LEU A 801 8.90 -12.97 -24.72
N MET A 802 8.82 -13.74 -25.80
CA MET A 802 9.84 -14.72 -26.20
C MET A 802 11.18 -14.06 -26.52
N VAL A 803 11.17 -12.90 -27.20
CA VAL A 803 12.39 -12.13 -27.49
C VAL A 803 13.04 -11.65 -26.19
N ALA A 804 12.25 -11.07 -25.28
CA ALA A 804 12.75 -10.55 -24.01
C ALA A 804 13.32 -11.68 -23.12
N ALA A 805 12.57 -12.75 -22.93
CA ALA A 805 12.99 -13.94 -22.17
C ALA A 805 14.23 -14.61 -22.79
N GLY A 806 14.26 -14.71 -24.13
CA GLY A 806 15.35 -15.31 -24.88
C GLY A 806 16.67 -14.54 -24.77
N ALA A 807 16.60 -13.22 -24.56
CA ALA A 807 17.74 -12.32 -24.36
C ALA A 807 18.19 -12.22 -22.90
N HIS A 808 17.38 -12.67 -21.94
CA HIS A 808 17.74 -12.65 -20.52
C HIS A 808 18.94 -13.56 -20.23
N THR A 809 19.84 -13.13 -19.36
CA THR A 809 21.10 -13.84 -19.05
C THR A 809 21.08 -14.60 -17.73
N GLY A 810 20.06 -14.41 -16.89
CA GLY A 810 19.98 -14.99 -15.56
C GLY A 810 19.61 -16.49 -15.47
N TRP A 811 19.46 -17.19 -16.59
CA TRP A 811 19.08 -18.61 -16.60
C TRP A 811 20.14 -19.51 -15.93
N ASN A 812 19.72 -20.47 -15.08
CA ASN A 812 20.68 -21.41 -14.49
C ASN A 812 21.18 -22.42 -15.52
N THR A 813 20.29 -22.87 -16.41
CA THR A 813 20.62 -23.86 -17.45
C THR A 813 19.95 -23.52 -18.79
N PRO A 814 20.54 -23.96 -19.93
CA PRO A 814 19.87 -23.86 -21.22
C PRO A 814 18.53 -24.60 -21.28
N GLN A 815 18.37 -25.67 -20.49
CA GLN A 815 17.15 -26.48 -20.42
C GLN A 815 15.99 -25.68 -19.82
N GLU A 816 16.21 -24.98 -18.70
CA GLU A 816 15.21 -24.07 -18.10
C GLU A 816 14.73 -23.03 -19.14
N ARG A 817 15.69 -22.34 -19.78
CA ARG A 817 15.39 -21.35 -20.83
C ARG A 817 14.54 -21.95 -21.94
N ASN A 818 14.93 -23.12 -22.46
CA ASN A 818 14.23 -23.76 -23.56
C ASN A 818 12.84 -24.27 -23.15
N ALA A 819 12.65 -24.68 -21.89
CA ALA A 819 11.36 -25.09 -21.37
C ALA A 819 10.37 -23.91 -21.33
N VAL A 820 10.78 -22.76 -20.77
CA VAL A 820 9.95 -21.55 -20.72
C VAL A 820 9.64 -21.03 -22.13
N LEU A 821 10.64 -20.96 -23.02
CA LEU A 821 10.41 -20.54 -24.41
C LEU A 821 9.48 -21.50 -25.17
N LYS A 822 9.49 -22.80 -24.84
CA LYS A 822 8.55 -23.76 -25.40
C LYS A 822 7.13 -23.49 -24.92
N GLN A 823 6.92 -23.21 -23.62
CA GLN A 823 5.60 -22.84 -23.08
C GLN A 823 5.03 -21.64 -23.84
N PHE A 824 5.84 -20.60 -24.06
CA PHE A 824 5.42 -19.43 -24.83
C PHE A 824 5.12 -19.76 -26.29
N ALA A 825 5.91 -20.64 -26.94
CA ALA A 825 5.63 -21.08 -28.30
C ALA A 825 4.28 -21.85 -28.39
N ASP A 826 3.99 -22.70 -27.42
CA ASP A 826 2.72 -23.44 -27.33
C ASP A 826 1.53 -22.48 -27.15
N ALA A 827 1.67 -21.52 -26.23
CA ALA A 827 0.67 -20.48 -25.97
C ALA A 827 0.42 -19.59 -27.20
N ARG A 828 1.49 -19.14 -27.87
CA ARG A 828 1.43 -18.41 -29.13
C ARG A 828 0.66 -19.20 -30.20
N GLY A 829 0.86 -20.51 -30.26
CA GLY A 829 0.16 -21.39 -31.19
C GLY A 829 -1.36 -21.39 -31.01
N VAL A 830 -1.86 -21.21 -29.78
CA VAL A 830 -3.30 -21.08 -29.50
C VAL A 830 -3.86 -19.83 -30.18
N TYR A 831 -3.26 -18.66 -29.91
CA TYR A 831 -3.70 -17.40 -30.53
C TYR A 831 -3.51 -17.39 -32.05
N ALA A 832 -2.43 -17.99 -32.57
CA ALA A 832 -2.20 -18.07 -34.01
C ALA A 832 -3.33 -18.82 -34.73
N ARG A 833 -3.80 -19.94 -34.18
CA ARG A 833 -4.96 -20.68 -34.73
C ARG A 833 -6.23 -19.82 -34.71
N LEU A 834 -6.49 -19.15 -33.58
CA LEU A 834 -7.63 -18.23 -33.44
C LEU A 834 -7.57 -17.05 -34.43
N ALA A 835 -6.36 -16.62 -34.84
CA ALA A 835 -6.18 -15.56 -35.83
C ALA A 835 -6.38 -16.04 -37.28
N THR A 836 -6.19 -17.34 -37.58
CA THR A 836 -6.22 -17.88 -38.94
C THR A 836 -7.49 -18.64 -39.32
N ASP A 837 -8.26 -19.16 -38.36
CA ASP A 837 -9.41 -20.06 -38.60
C ASP A 837 -10.68 -19.35 -39.13
N ALA A 838 -10.54 -18.43 -40.09
CA ALA A 838 -11.62 -17.69 -40.74
C ALA A 838 -12.33 -18.45 -41.89
N ARG A 839 -12.44 -19.78 -41.82
CA ARG A 839 -13.22 -20.58 -42.79
C ARG A 839 -14.47 -21.18 -42.19
#